data_AF-A0A6P4ZV54-F1
#
_entry.id   AF-A0A6P4ZV54-F1
#
_cell.length_a   1.000
_cell.length_b   1.000
_cell.length_c   1.000
_cell.angle_alpha   90.00
_cell.angle_beta   90.00
_cell.angle_gamma   90.00
#
_symmetry.space_group_name_H-M   'P 1'
#
loop_
_entity.id
_entity.type
_entity.pdbx_description
1 polymer ?
#
loop_
_entity_poly.entity_id
_entity_poly.type
_entity_poly.pdbx_seq_one_letter_code
_entity_poly.pdbx_strand_id
1 'polypeptide(L)'
;MHSSTAVKPTTRVSWTPPLTSTPDTSSLDKVSGETAAIPGGYARTSEGVQRSSSRRPGQTDQAGGQAGRAGEPRARGQGQQTVPEPKNLQSEVADLQSKIDYAKDFGEGVLADAPEGTDSSLIRGPLEAAKDRCEKLSSRIDELCGELESGLHELNQFQNNLRDLQTSLGDLEDDLDNMDPVARDIDAINAQIEEINMFDDKLGEKKAEADAAIKRCQELVDSGTASDPEDLKKQLDGINKRLSKLNDKAGGRKTDLSSALGKLQTFYDTLAALHDGIEKGELEQQSQPPIGGDLANIQKLDKNLQEFQQTHIEPLQTQVDSVNKTGQGLVQSASPGVNTSGLEADLEAVNDRWNSLASKVSERKAKLDQALLHSGKFQETLASLLEWLSDTEELVANQRPPSSEFKVIKAQLQEQKLLKRLVDDKKPTVDSLKQEAEQLSSIADPADRQKIQQQLADLFQRWDALTTNAADRKQKLEDILEVAKEFKDAYDPLVEWFEATERKLSSQQPIATDPAKMEEDTKEHQALADEVANQEAAVNQVTKSGQSLMELCSNDEQEAVKGQVDSARDRFKNIQEKVCNRGDQLERAQESRRLFGANALALLAWMTEMEEALAKAGVISVEPVTVETQLQKQTAITKTDHKAAVEEAVETEKSLLTQTTEGDEILVIQEKLDSMKDRYANISSKANDRQQSLEQALPLANKFKDATEKLSDWLDRVESDMGTAEDAAGSEQQQERFRVR
;
A
#
# COMPACT_ATOMS: atom_id res chain seq x y z
N MET A 1 -4.66 -51.94 19.72
CA MET A 1 -3.70 -51.24 18.85
C MET A 1 -3.44 -49.87 19.46
N HIS A 2 -2.18 -49.57 19.67
CA HIS A 2 -1.65 -48.43 20.43
C HIS A 2 -1.76 -47.12 19.64
N SER A 3 -2.04 -46.00 20.33
CA SER A 3 -1.33 -44.70 20.27
C SER A 3 -2.25 -43.60 20.81
N SER A 4 -2.05 -43.12 22.03
CA SER A 4 -1.07 -42.09 22.45
C SER A 4 -1.72 -40.71 22.47
N THR A 5 -2.32 -40.35 23.61
CA THR A 5 -2.88 -39.01 23.87
C THR A 5 -1.98 -38.32 24.88
N ALA A 6 -1.32 -37.26 24.43
CA ALA A 6 -0.30 -36.53 25.18
C ALA A 6 -0.90 -35.63 26.28
N VAL A 7 -0.22 -35.64 27.42
CA VAL A 7 -0.45 -34.88 28.65
C VAL A 7 0.08 -33.45 28.48
N LYS A 8 -0.71 -32.43 28.85
CA LYS A 8 -0.26 -31.04 29.02
C LYS A 8 0.21 -30.83 30.47
N PRO A 9 1.36 -30.18 30.72
CA PRO A 9 1.65 -29.56 32.00
C PRO A 9 1.48 -28.03 31.92
N THR A 10 0.71 -27.51 32.86
CA THR A 10 0.52 -26.08 33.13
C THR A 10 1.69 -25.60 33.99
N THR A 11 2.52 -24.70 33.49
CA THR A 11 3.55 -24.02 34.30
C THR A 11 3.27 -22.52 34.31
N ARG A 12 2.78 -22.05 35.45
CA ARG A 12 2.55 -20.64 35.78
C ARG A 12 3.88 -20.07 36.28
N VAL A 13 4.53 -19.24 35.47
CA VAL A 13 5.72 -18.49 35.87
C VAL A 13 5.29 -17.09 36.26
N SER A 14 5.41 -16.78 37.55
CA SER A 14 5.26 -15.45 38.13
C SER A 14 6.62 -14.73 38.08
N TRP A 15 6.70 -13.61 37.37
CA TRP A 15 7.79 -12.64 37.49
C TRP A 15 7.23 -11.30 37.94
N THR A 16 7.57 -10.94 39.17
CA THR A 16 7.49 -9.60 39.74
C THR A 16 8.69 -8.76 39.26
N PRO A 17 8.51 -7.51 38.81
CA PRO A 17 9.62 -6.58 38.58
C PRO A 17 9.99 -5.82 39.87
N PRO A 18 11.26 -5.47 40.10
CA PRO A 18 11.65 -4.60 41.21
C PRO A 18 11.45 -3.12 40.85
N LEU A 19 10.94 -2.39 41.83
CA LEU A 19 10.84 -0.94 41.90
C LEU A 19 12.23 -0.29 41.74
N THR A 20 12.34 0.70 40.85
CA THR A 20 13.33 1.77 41.00
C THR A 20 12.67 3.12 40.75
N SER A 21 12.98 4.02 41.67
CA SER A 21 12.43 5.34 41.93
C SER A 21 12.84 6.36 40.88
N THR A 22 11.86 7.12 40.39
CA THR A 22 12.04 8.48 39.88
C THR A 22 12.45 9.41 41.03
N PRO A 23 13.12 10.53 40.72
CA PRO A 23 12.53 11.78 41.15
C PRO A 23 12.36 12.74 39.98
N ASP A 24 11.11 13.15 39.86
CA ASP A 24 10.62 14.34 39.18
C ASP A 24 10.98 15.56 40.03
N THR A 25 11.62 16.58 39.45
CA THR A 25 11.39 17.97 39.85
C THR A 25 11.61 18.88 38.64
N SER A 26 10.51 19.45 38.16
CA SER A 26 10.51 20.68 37.39
C SER A 26 9.65 21.74 38.08
N SER A 27 10.06 22.99 37.89
CA SER A 27 9.30 24.25 38.03
C SER A 27 9.22 24.91 39.41
N LEU A 28 9.97 26.02 39.53
CA LEU A 28 9.47 27.39 39.78
C LEU A 28 10.62 28.34 39.38
N ASP A 29 10.67 28.89 38.16
CA ASP A 29 9.90 30.05 37.68
C ASP A 29 10.38 31.38 38.31
N LYS A 30 11.15 32.17 37.55
CA LYS A 30 10.74 33.51 37.06
C LYS A 30 11.91 34.41 36.61
N VAL A 31 11.78 34.85 35.34
CA VAL A 31 11.83 36.25 34.87
C VAL A 31 13.22 36.92 34.84
N SER A 32 13.67 37.63 33.81
CA SER A 32 13.25 37.91 32.42
C SER A 32 14.33 38.84 31.85
N GLY A 33 14.39 38.95 30.52
CA GLY A 33 14.96 40.11 29.80
C GLY A 33 16.29 39.81 29.13
N GLU A 34 16.28 39.25 27.91
CA GLU A 34 16.18 39.98 26.62
C GLU A 34 17.59 40.27 26.05
N THR A 35 18.02 39.52 25.02
CA THR A 35 18.04 39.91 23.57
C THR A 35 18.84 41.18 23.29
N ALA A 36 19.65 41.30 22.25
CA ALA A 36 20.23 40.44 21.25
C ALA A 36 21.20 41.34 20.47
N ALA A 37 22.28 40.73 19.97
CA ALA A 37 22.93 41.00 18.69
C ALA A 37 23.47 42.41 18.30
N ILE A 38 24.81 42.46 18.15
CA ILE A 38 25.61 42.88 16.94
C ILE A 38 25.55 44.38 16.51
N PRO A 39 26.51 45.00 15.77
CA PRO A 39 27.95 44.75 15.48
C PRO A 39 28.89 45.95 15.78
N GLY A 40 30.20 45.67 15.69
CA GLY A 40 31.27 46.41 14.99
C GLY A 40 31.22 47.94 14.72
N GLY A 41 32.41 48.55 14.88
CA GLY A 41 32.98 49.40 13.83
C GLY A 41 33.19 50.88 14.14
N TYR A 42 34.47 51.22 14.34
CA TYR A 42 35.15 52.44 13.87
C TYR A 42 34.75 53.86 14.35
N ALA A 43 35.77 54.47 14.99
CA ALA A 43 36.37 55.76 14.66
C ALA A 43 35.89 57.08 15.32
N ARG A 44 36.85 57.63 16.08
CA ARG A 44 37.39 59.01 16.07
C ARG A 44 36.58 60.20 16.59
N THR A 45 37.27 60.88 17.51
CA THR A 45 37.40 62.35 17.73
C THR A 45 36.12 63.07 18.17
N SER A 46 36.10 64.04 19.09
CA SER A 46 37.12 64.87 19.76
C SER A 46 36.35 65.75 20.75
N GLU A 47 37.04 66.17 21.84
CA GLU A 47 36.80 67.41 22.62
C GLU A 47 35.40 67.68 23.21
N GLY A 48 35.19 68.00 24.48
CA GLY A 48 36.07 68.34 25.59
C GLY A 48 35.24 69.01 26.71
N VAL A 49 35.83 69.07 27.92
CA VAL A 49 35.65 70.13 28.95
C VAL A 49 34.31 70.09 29.74
N GLN A 50 34.21 70.17 31.08
CA GLN A 50 35.12 70.32 32.23
C GLN A 50 34.31 70.13 33.55
N ARG A 51 34.97 69.66 34.62
CA ARG A 51 34.94 70.09 36.05
C ARG A 51 35.86 69.10 36.80
N SER A 52 36.76 69.42 37.73
CA SER A 52 37.01 70.54 38.65
C SER A 52 38.44 70.34 39.24
N SER A 53 39.38 71.31 39.20
CA SER A 53 39.70 72.38 40.18
C SER A 53 40.11 71.85 41.58
N SER A 54 41.20 72.25 42.27
CA SER A 54 42.13 73.38 42.11
C SER A 54 43.40 73.19 42.97
N ARG A 55 44.49 73.84 42.57
CA ARG A 55 45.70 74.16 43.36
C ARG A 55 45.54 75.50 44.12
N ARG A 56 46.54 75.80 44.97
CA ARG A 56 47.26 77.10 45.20
C ARG A 56 47.01 77.88 46.53
N PRO A 57 47.87 78.89 46.92
CA PRO A 57 48.65 78.93 48.18
C PRO A 57 48.65 80.31 48.91
N GLY A 58 49.65 80.57 49.80
CA GLY A 58 50.14 81.89 50.30
C GLY A 58 50.12 81.99 51.84
N GLN A 59 51.21 82.12 52.64
CA GLN A 59 52.34 83.07 52.81
C GLN A 59 52.00 84.39 53.57
N THR A 60 52.58 84.61 54.77
CA THR A 60 53.53 85.71 55.20
C THR A 60 53.57 85.96 56.74
N ASP A 61 54.81 86.06 57.27
CA ASP A 61 55.39 86.92 58.36
C ASP A 61 54.73 87.04 59.76
N GLN A 62 55.44 87.20 60.90
CA GLN A 62 56.66 88.00 61.18
C GLN A 62 57.30 87.68 62.58
N ALA A 63 58.62 87.94 62.68
CA ALA A 63 59.44 88.46 63.82
C ALA A 63 59.77 87.66 65.12
N GLY A 64 61.09 87.56 65.41
CA GLY A 64 61.67 87.75 66.76
C GLY A 64 62.86 86.86 67.20
N GLY A 65 64.09 87.40 67.23
CA GLY A 65 65.11 87.04 68.25
C GLY A 65 66.45 86.41 67.82
N GLN A 66 67.54 87.19 67.91
CA GLN A 66 68.96 86.82 67.77
C GLN A 66 69.65 86.52 69.13
N ALA A 67 70.81 85.85 69.04
CA ALA A 67 72.01 85.87 69.90
C ALA A 67 72.21 84.76 70.97
N GLY A 68 73.36 84.05 70.88
CA GLY A 68 73.88 83.15 71.92
C GLY A 68 75.01 82.20 71.49
N ARG A 69 76.26 82.67 71.59
CA ARG A 69 77.59 82.04 71.47
C ARG A 69 77.82 80.58 71.95
N ALA A 70 78.85 79.98 71.29
CA ALA A 70 80.00 79.19 71.80
C ALA A 70 79.91 77.66 72.02
N GLY A 71 80.93 76.95 71.49
CA GLY A 71 81.49 75.72 72.09
C GLY A 71 81.68 74.50 71.17
N GLU A 72 82.89 74.33 70.63
CA GLU A 72 83.52 73.10 70.08
C GLU A 72 83.52 71.87 71.05
N PRO A 73 84.16 70.70 70.75
CA PRO A 73 83.94 69.75 69.64
C PRO A 73 84.05 68.26 70.07
N ARG A 74 83.80 67.30 69.17
CA ARG A 74 84.46 65.96 69.05
C ARG A 74 83.78 65.16 67.92
N ALA A 75 84.36 64.92 66.74
CA ALA A 75 85.57 64.17 66.37
C ALA A 75 85.47 62.64 66.59
N ARG A 76 85.40 61.90 65.47
CA ARG A 76 85.95 60.55 65.16
C ARG A 76 85.24 60.04 63.89
N GLY A 77 85.87 59.76 62.76
CA GLY A 77 87.27 59.75 62.35
C GLY A 77 87.26 59.02 61.01
N GLN A 78 87.49 59.75 59.92
CA GLN A 78 87.73 59.16 58.61
C GLN A 78 89.01 58.33 58.71
N GLY A 79 88.84 57.00 58.72
CA GLY A 79 89.92 56.06 58.46
C GLY A 79 90.01 55.82 56.97
N GLN A 80 90.34 56.85 56.17
CA GLN A 80 91.16 56.59 55.00
C GLN A 80 92.50 56.12 55.57
N GLN A 81 92.61 54.82 55.83
CA GLN A 81 93.90 54.19 55.92
C GLN A 81 94.41 54.20 54.48
N THR A 82 95.01 55.34 54.11
CA THR A 82 96.01 55.38 53.07
C THR A 82 96.96 54.25 53.42
N VAL A 83 96.82 53.12 52.74
CA VAL A 83 97.90 52.16 52.59
C VAL A 83 99.08 53.05 52.19
N PRO A 84 100.11 53.20 53.04
CA PRO A 84 101.27 53.97 52.65
C PRO A 84 101.74 53.36 51.34
N GLU A 85 101.88 54.16 50.27
CA GLU A 85 102.44 53.65 49.02
C GLU A 85 103.68 52.84 49.41
N PRO A 86 103.79 51.56 49.02
CA PRO A 86 104.93 50.72 49.40
C PRO A 86 106.26 51.37 48.97
N LYS A 87 106.21 52.22 47.94
CA LYS A 87 107.29 53.10 47.48
C LYS A 87 107.76 54.14 48.53
N ASN A 88 106.88 54.63 49.40
CA ASN A 88 107.21 55.64 50.40
C ASN A 88 107.96 55.02 51.61
N LEU A 89 107.60 53.79 51.99
CA LEU A 89 108.34 53.02 53.00
C LEU A 89 109.66 52.46 52.44
N GLN A 90 109.70 52.01 51.18
CA GLN A 90 110.94 51.65 50.49
C GLN A 90 111.89 52.86 50.36
N SER A 91 111.35 54.06 50.10
CA SER A 91 112.09 55.33 50.07
C SER A 91 112.66 55.70 51.44
N GLU A 92 111.88 55.60 52.53
CA GLU A 92 112.34 55.90 53.88
C GLU A 92 113.38 54.90 54.41
N VAL A 93 113.27 53.61 54.04
CA VAL A 93 114.27 52.58 54.37
C VAL A 93 115.56 52.78 53.56
N ALA A 94 115.47 53.12 52.27
CA ALA A 94 116.66 53.46 51.46
C ALA A 94 117.39 54.71 51.97
N ASP A 95 116.65 55.72 52.46
CA ASP A 95 117.21 56.92 53.09
C ASP A 95 117.87 56.60 54.45
N LEU A 96 117.28 55.70 55.24
CA LEU A 96 117.87 55.17 56.48
C LEU A 96 119.12 54.31 56.22
N GLN A 97 119.13 53.49 55.16
CA GLN A 97 120.30 52.71 54.74
C GLN A 97 121.44 53.63 54.32
N SER A 98 121.15 54.67 53.54
CA SER A 98 122.12 55.70 53.15
C SER A 98 122.69 56.45 54.37
N LYS A 99 121.88 56.70 55.40
CA LYS A 99 122.32 57.33 56.67
C LYS A 99 123.14 56.38 57.55
N ILE A 100 122.87 55.07 57.52
CA ILE A 100 123.66 54.05 58.23
C ILE A 100 125.00 53.80 57.54
N ASP A 101 125.05 53.80 56.20
CA ASP A 101 126.30 53.75 55.44
C ASP A 101 127.17 54.98 55.70
N TYR A 102 126.57 56.17 55.77
CA TYR A 102 127.26 57.39 56.22
C TYR A 102 127.79 57.28 57.66
N ALA A 103 127.02 56.69 58.59
CA ALA A 103 127.46 56.44 59.96
C ALA A 103 128.57 55.37 60.05
N LYS A 104 128.62 54.43 59.10
CA LYS A 104 129.68 53.45 58.94
C LYS A 104 130.98 54.09 58.46
N ASP A 105 130.93 54.90 57.41
CA ASP A 105 132.10 55.62 56.91
C ASP A 105 132.66 56.59 57.97
N PHE A 106 131.76 57.24 58.74
CA PHE A 106 132.15 58.08 59.87
C PHE A 106 132.77 57.27 61.02
N GLY A 107 132.21 56.09 61.35
CA GLY A 107 132.75 55.19 62.38
C GLY A 107 134.09 54.56 62.01
N GLU A 108 134.29 54.22 60.73
CA GLU A 108 135.59 53.76 60.20
C GLU A 108 136.62 54.91 60.18
N GLY A 109 136.20 56.15 59.92
CA GLY A 109 137.03 57.35 60.04
C GLY A 109 137.49 57.65 61.48
N VAL A 110 136.61 57.48 62.47
CA VAL A 110 136.95 57.65 63.91
C VAL A 110 137.87 56.52 64.42
N LEU A 111 137.82 55.33 63.80
CA LEU A 111 138.74 54.22 64.08
C LEU A 111 140.14 54.41 63.48
N ALA A 112 140.30 55.26 62.46
CA ALA A 112 141.60 55.55 61.85
C ALA A 112 142.48 56.52 62.67
N ASP A 113 141.87 57.35 63.53
CA ASP A 113 142.55 58.35 64.39
C ASP A 113 142.75 57.88 65.85
N ALA A 114 142.43 56.62 66.18
CA ALA A 114 142.49 56.09 67.55
C ALA A 114 143.90 55.53 67.91
N PRO A 115 144.50 55.92 69.06
CA PRO A 115 145.80 55.41 69.53
C PRO A 115 145.80 53.89 69.78
N GLU A 116 146.95 53.24 69.54
CA GLU A 116 147.18 51.80 69.80
C GLU A 116 146.84 51.42 71.25
N GLY A 117 145.82 50.58 71.42
CA GLY A 117 145.30 50.14 72.73
C GLY A 117 143.81 50.46 72.99
N THR A 118 143.10 51.06 72.04
CA THR A 118 141.68 51.42 72.17
C THR A 118 140.76 50.28 71.69
N ASP A 119 139.81 49.87 72.54
CA ASP A 119 138.83 48.80 72.25
C ASP A 119 137.82 49.24 71.17
N SER A 120 138.07 48.81 69.93
CA SER A 120 137.25 49.08 68.74
C SER A 120 135.92 48.30 68.67
N SER A 121 135.66 47.41 69.63
CA SER A 121 134.45 46.58 69.66
C SER A 121 133.18 47.38 70.00
N LEU A 122 133.32 48.49 70.73
CA LEU A 122 132.22 49.35 71.19
C LEU A 122 131.55 50.17 70.07
N ILE A 123 132.21 50.35 68.92
CA ILE A 123 131.65 51.06 67.75
C ILE A 123 131.24 50.07 66.65
N ARG A 124 132.01 49.01 66.41
CA ARG A 124 131.72 48.04 65.34
C ARG A 124 130.48 47.17 65.63
N GLY A 125 130.26 46.75 66.87
CA GLY A 125 129.15 45.86 67.25
C GLY A 125 127.76 46.48 67.06
N PRO A 126 127.50 47.69 67.59
CA PRO A 126 126.20 48.35 67.41
C PRO A 126 125.87 48.71 65.95
N LEU A 127 126.90 49.02 65.15
CA LEU A 127 126.74 49.45 63.76
C LEU A 127 126.37 48.28 62.83
N GLU A 128 127.03 47.11 62.98
CA GLU A 128 126.63 45.90 62.26
C GLU A 128 125.27 45.36 62.72
N ALA A 129 124.95 45.44 64.01
CA ALA A 129 123.62 45.06 64.51
C ALA A 129 122.49 45.96 63.98
N ALA A 130 122.76 47.23 63.68
CA ALA A 130 121.80 48.16 63.09
C ALA A 130 121.60 47.88 61.58
N LYS A 131 122.67 47.57 60.86
CA LYS A 131 122.63 47.16 59.45
C LYS A 131 121.84 45.87 59.26
N ASP A 132 122.16 44.83 60.04
CA ASP A 132 121.52 43.51 59.97
C ASP A 132 120.00 43.59 60.30
N ARG A 133 119.61 44.55 61.15
CA ARG A 133 118.21 44.88 61.42
C ARG A 133 117.54 45.60 60.26
N CYS A 134 118.20 46.55 59.59
CA CYS A 134 117.64 47.22 58.41
C CYS A 134 117.52 46.28 57.21
N GLU A 135 118.49 45.39 56.96
CA GLU A 135 118.38 44.39 55.89
C GLU A 135 117.24 43.38 56.16
N LYS A 136 117.07 42.90 57.40
CA LYS A 136 115.92 42.08 57.79
C LYS A 136 114.58 42.82 57.69
N LEU A 137 114.56 44.11 58.03
CA LEU A 137 113.37 44.94 57.92
C LEU A 137 113.02 45.22 56.44
N SER A 138 114.00 45.52 55.59
CA SER A 138 113.83 45.72 54.15
C SER A 138 113.34 44.43 53.48
N SER A 139 113.97 43.29 53.76
CA SER A 139 113.52 42.00 53.23
C SER A 139 112.08 41.67 53.64
N ARG A 140 111.68 42.02 54.87
CA ARG A 140 110.32 41.80 55.37
C ARG A 140 109.31 42.79 54.81
N ILE A 141 109.72 44.03 54.53
CA ILE A 141 108.91 45.03 53.83
C ILE A 141 108.74 44.63 52.37
N ASP A 142 109.79 44.17 51.68
CA ASP A 142 109.69 43.68 50.30
C ASP A 142 108.81 42.42 50.20
N GLU A 143 108.89 41.52 51.18
CA GLU A 143 108.02 40.34 51.29
C GLU A 143 106.55 40.74 51.52
N LEU A 144 106.27 41.67 52.45
CA LEU A 144 104.93 42.22 52.69
C LEU A 144 104.39 43.03 51.50
N CYS A 145 105.24 43.77 50.80
CA CYS A 145 104.84 44.53 49.60
C CYS A 145 104.57 43.58 48.43
N GLY A 146 105.36 42.50 48.29
CA GLY A 146 105.09 41.43 47.32
C GLY A 146 103.79 40.69 47.61
N GLU A 147 103.50 40.39 48.88
CA GLU A 147 102.21 39.82 49.32
C GLU A 147 101.04 40.78 49.05
N LEU A 148 101.21 42.08 49.32
CA LEU A 148 100.16 43.10 49.09
C LEU A 148 99.93 43.38 47.60
N GLU A 149 100.98 43.42 46.78
CA GLU A 149 100.89 43.60 45.32
C GLU A 149 100.29 42.37 44.65
N SER A 150 100.68 41.16 45.07
CA SER A 150 100.04 39.91 44.63
C SER A 150 98.57 39.87 45.04
N GLY A 151 98.26 40.29 46.26
CA GLY A 151 96.90 40.41 46.79
C GLY A 151 95.99 41.40 46.05
N LEU A 152 96.51 42.60 45.75
CA LEU A 152 95.81 43.60 44.95
C LEU A 152 95.64 43.15 43.50
N HIS A 153 96.61 42.43 42.94
CA HIS A 153 96.50 41.83 41.62
C HIS A 153 95.40 40.75 41.58
N GLU A 154 95.38 39.85 42.57
CA GLU A 154 94.35 38.81 42.71
C GLU A 154 92.95 39.40 42.96
N LEU A 155 92.84 40.48 43.72
CA LEU A 155 91.58 41.19 43.95
C LEU A 155 91.07 41.88 42.68
N ASN A 156 91.95 42.53 41.91
CA ASN A 156 91.57 43.12 40.62
C ASN A 156 91.16 42.05 39.61
N GLN A 157 91.89 40.93 39.56
CA GLN A 157 91.52 39.79 38.73
C GLN A 157 90.15 39.23 39.13
N PHE A 158 89.87 39.10 40.43
CA PHE A 158 88.58 38.68 40.94
C PHE A 158 87.44 39.66 40.59
N GLN A 159 87.66 40.96 40.75
CA GLN A 159 86.69 42.00 40.40
C GLN A 159 86.38 42.05 38.90
N ASN A 160 87.39 41.84 38.04
CA ASN A 160 87.18 41.73 36.60
C ASN A 160 86.34 40.49 36.26
N ASN A 161 86.67 39.33 36.83
CA ASN A 161 85.88 38.10 36.63
C ASN A 161 84.41 38.28 37.08
N LEU A 162 84.17 39.03 38.17
CA LEU A 162 82.83 39.33 38.67
C LEU A 162 82.03 40.20 37.69
N ARG A 163 82.68 41.22 37.09
CA ARG A 163 82.08 42.08 36.06
C ARG A 163 81.77 41.29 34.78
N ASP A 164 82.67 40.41 34.38
CA ASP A 164 82.48 39.55 33.21
C ASP A 164 81.31 38.57 33.42
N LEU A 165 81.18 38.02 34.64
CA LEU A 165 80.04 37.18 35.03
C LEU A 165 78.72 37.95 35.05
N GLN A 166 78.70 39.20 35.52
CA GLN A 166 77.52 40.07 35.50
C GLN A 166 77.08 40.44 34.08
N THR A 167 78.03 40.65 33.17
CA THR A 167 77.77 40.95 31.76
C THR A 167 77.23 39.71 31.04
N SER A 168 77.92 38.57 31.21
CA SER A 168 77.48 37.28 30.66
C SER A 168 76.09 36.87 31.15
N LEU A 169 75.73 37.22 32.40
CA LEU A 169 74.39 37.02 32.94
C LEU A 169 73.32 37.89 32.26
N GLY A 170 73.67 39.13 31.89
CA GLY A 170 72.80 39.98 31.09
C GLY A 170 72.59 39.39 29.69
N ASP A 171 73.67 38.94 29.06
CA ASP A 171 73.62 38.29 27.74
C ASP A 171 72.77 37.00 27.78
N LEU A 172 72.89 36.18 28.84
CA LEU A 172 72.05 34.99 29.03
C LEU A 172 70.58 35.34 29.34
N GLU A 173 70.31 36.44 30.05
CA GLU A 173 68.93 36.93 30.25
C GLU A 173 68.32 37.36 28.91
N ASP A 174 69.07 38.10 28.08
CA ASP A 174 68.64 38.53 26.75
C ASP A 174 68.48 37.35 25.79
N ASP A 175 69.42 36.39 25.77
CA ASP A 175 69.33 35.17 24.96
C ASP A 175 68.04 34.41 25.27
N LEU A 176 67.73 34.21 26.56
CA LEU A 176 66.55 33.47 26.99
C LEU A 176 65.24 34.21 26.71
N ASP A 177 65.21 35.52 26.95
CA ASP A 177 64.02 36.35 26.71
C ASP A 177 63.76 36.56 25.20
N ASN A 178 64.78 36.43 24.34
CA ASN A 178 64.66 36.50 22.88
C ASN A 178 64.37 35.16 22.18
N MET A 179 64.37 34.03 22.90
CA MET A 179 64.02 32.74 22.30
C MET A 179 62.57 32.73 21.80
N ASP A 180 62.34 32.09 20.66
CA ASP A 180 61.02 32.01 20.03
C ASP A 180 59.97 31.35 20.96
N PRO A 181 58.67 31.67 20.83
CA PRO A 181 57.62 30.93 21.54
C PRO A 181 57.63 29.44 21.17
N VAL A 182 57.14 28.60 22.09
CA VAL A 182 57.08 27.14 21.88
C VAL A 182 56.33 26.81 20.60
N ALA A 183 57.02 26.19 19.65
CA ALA A 183 56.47 25.86 18.33
C ALA A 183 55.36 24.79 18.41
N ARG A 184 54.70 24.54 17.27
CA ARG A 184 53.65 23.51 17.10
C ARG A 184 53.98 22.51 15.99
N ASP A 185 55.27 22.41 15.70
CA ASP A 185 55.86 21.52 14.71
C ASP A 185 56.97 20.71 15.38
N ILE A 186 57.09 19.41 15.05
CA ILE A 186 58.01 18.50 15.74
C ILE A 186 59.46 18.93 15.51
N ASP A 187 59.82 19.27 14.27
CA ASP A 187 61.18 19.64 13.91
C ASP A 187 61.57 20.98 14.55
N ALA A 188 60.65 21.94 14.54
CA ALA A 188 60.84 23.21 15.23
C ALA A 188 60.99 23.06 16.75
N ILE A 189 60.18 22.20 17.40
CA ILE A 189 60.31 21.95 18.86
C ILE A 189 61.63 21.25 19.16
N ASN A 190 62.07 20.28 18.35
CA ASN A 190 63.36 19.62 18.53
C ASN A 190 64.52 20.61 18.43
N ALA A 191 64.49 21.51 17.44
CA ALA A 191 65.48 22.59 17.32
C ALA A 191 65.48 23.52 18.55
N GLN A 192 64.29 23.89 19.07
CA GLN A 192 64.16 24.70 20.30
C GLN A 192 64.63 23.94 21.55
N ILE A 193 64.51 22.61 21.58
CA ILE A 193 65.07 21.76 22.65
C ILE A 193 66.60 21.74 22.59
N GLU A 194 67.18 21.66 21.39
CA GLU A 194 68.63 21.77 21.22
C GLU A 194 69.13 23.15 21.66
N GLU A 195 68.43 24.22 21.27
CA GLU A 195 68.75 25.60 21.67
C GLU A 195 68.73 25.78 23.21
N ILE A 196 67.69 25.31 23.90
CA ILE A 196 67.62 25.41 25.36
C ILE A 196 68.64 24.51 26.06
N ASN A 197 69.01 23.36 25.49
CA ASN A 197 70.08 22.52 26.03
C ASN A 197 71.45 23.21 25.91
N MET A 198 71.72 23.87 24.76
CA MET A 198 72.94 24.68 24.61
C MET A 198 72.96 25.86 25.58
N PHE A 199 71.80 26.47 25.86
CA PHE A 199 71.66 27.49 26.88
C PHE A 199 71.93 26.94 28.30
N ASP A 200 71.35 25.78 28.63
CA ASP A 200 71.58 25.07 29.91
C ASP A 200 73.08 24.79 30.12
N ASP A 201 73.80 24.37 29.06
CA ASP A 201 75.25 24.12 29.12
C ASP A 201 76.03 25.40 29.43
N LYS A 202 75.73 26.51 28.73
CA LYS A 202 76.34 27.83 29.00
C LYS A 202 76.01 28.32 30.41
N LEU A 203 74.77 28.15 30.87
CA LEU A 203 74.33 28.54 32.20
C LEU A 203 75.04 27.70 33.27
N GLY A 204 75.26 26.40 33.01
CA GLY A 204 76.03 25.50 33.85
C GLY A 204 77.49 25.93 33.99
N GLU A 205 78.13 26.33 32.90
CA GLU A 205 79.49 26.91 32.91
C GLU A 205 79.53 28.17 33.77
N LYS A 206 78.60 29.12 33.57
CA LYS A 206 78.53 30.35 34.37
C LYS A 206 78.20 30.11 35.83
N LYS A 207 77.44 29.06 36.15
CA LYS A 207 77.20 28.64 37.52
C LYS A 207 78.47 28.08 38.17
N ALA A 208 79.26 27.28 37.45
CA ALA A 208 80.55 26.80 37.93
C ALA A 208 81.55 27.94 38.13
N GLU A 209 81.58 28.93 37.23
CA GLU A 209 82.38 30.16 37.38
C GLU A 209 81.95 30.96 38.62
N ALA A 210 80.63 31.08 38.88
CA ALA A 210 80.10 31.71 40.08
C ALA A 210 80.49 30.96 41.36
N ASP A 211 80.37 29.63 41.38
CA ASP A 211 80.77 28.80 42.52
C ASP A 211 82.28 28.89 42.79
N ALA A 212 83.10 28.92 41.73
CA ALA A 212 84.53 29.17 41.83
C ALA A 212 84.82 30.59 42.37
N ALA A 213 84.04 31.59 41.95
CA ALA A 213 84.13 32.94 42.48
C ALA A 213 83.72 33.01 43.96
N ILE A 214 82.74 32.21 44.42
CA ILE A 214 82.38 32.12 45.85
C ILE A 214 83.54 31.55 46.65
N LYS A 215 84.13 30.46 46.17
CA LYS A 215 85.29 29.86 46.83
C LYS A 215 86.48 30.82 46.90
N ARG A 216 86.78 31.51 45.79
CA ARG A 216 87.86 32.48 45.71
C ARG A 216 87.60 33.72 46.56
N CYS A 217 86.35 34.18 46.64
CA CYS A 217 85.95 35.24 47.57
C CYS A 217 86.21 34.83 49.02
N GLN A 218 85.93 33.56 49.39
CA GLN A 218 86.20 33.04 50.71
C GLN A 218 87.72 32.96 51.00
N GLU A 219 88.52 32.53 50.02
CA GLU A 219 90.00 32.53 50.12
C GLU A 219 90.58 33.97 50.26
N LEU A 220 90.02 34.95 49.56
CA LEU A 220 90.39 36.37 49.67
C LEU A 220 90.00 37.00 51.02
N VAL A 221 88.92 36.51 51.63
CA VAL A 221 88.50 36.90 52.99
C VAL A 221 89.43 36.30 54.03
N ASP A 222 89.78 35.01 53.90
CA ASP A 222 90.62 34.28 54.85
C ASP A 222 92.08 34.77 54.82
N SER A 223 92.57 35.30 53.69
CA SER A 223 93.90 35.91 53.52
C SER A 223 93.99 37.37 53.97
N GLY A 224 92.88 38.03 54.31
CA GLY A 224 92.86 39.42 54.81
C GLY A 224 93.07 40.49 53.72
N THR A 225 93.04 40.10 52.46
CA THR A 225 93.36 40.93 51.28
C THR A 225 92.13 41.61 50.66
N ALA A 226 90.94 41.24 51.10
CA ALA A 226 89.68 41.85 50.65
C ALA A 226 89.48 43.25 51.29
N SER A 227 89.36 44.29 50.46
CA SER A 227 89.11 45.66 50.93
C SER A 227 87.70 45.86 51.49
N ASP A 228 86.69 45.15 50.96
CA ASP A 228 85.30 45.12 51.44
C ASP A 228 84.66 43.73 51.20
N PRO A 229 84.77 42.81 52.18
CA PRO A 229 84.27 41.45 52.04
C PRO A 229 82.75 41.32 52.12
N GLU A 230 82.02 42.29 52.68
CA GLU A 230 80.56 42.25 52.74
C GLU A 230 79.94 42.65 51.39
N ASP A 231 80.48 43.67 50.73
CA ASP A 231 79.96 44.08 49.42
C ASP A 231 80.19 43.02 48.33
N LEU A 232 81.39 42.40 48.30
CA LEU A 232 81.68 41.31 47.35
C LEU A 232 80.77 40.09 47.55
N LYS A 233 80.51 39.71 48.81
CA LYS A 233 79.54 38.63 49.13
C LYS A 233 78.14 38.99 48.65
N LYS A 234 77.69 40.22 48.87
CA LYS A 234 76.37 40.70 48.43
C LYS A 234 76.22 40.72 46.91
N GLN A 235 77.25 41.13 46.17
CA GLN A 235 77.24 41.10 44.70
C GLN A 235 77.14 39.66 44.18
N LEU A 236 77.85 38.74 44.83
CA LEU A 236 77.86 37.32 44.47
C LEU A 236 76.54 36.61 44.81
N ASP A 237 75.92 36.95 45.95
CA ASP A 237 74.55 36.54 46.28
C ASP A 237 73.53 37.05 45.25
N GLY A 238 73.71 38.28 44.76
CA GLY A 238 72.91 38.86 43.68
C GLY A 238 73.04 38.08 42.37
N ILE A 239 74.27 37.70 42.00
CA ILE A 239 74.58 36.87 40.84
C ILE A 239 73.97 35.46 40.97
N ASN A 240 74.14 34.82 42.12
CA ASN A 240 73.55 33.49 42.38
C ASN A 240 72.02 33.52 42.31
N LYS A 241 71.38 34.57 42.81
CA LYS A 241 69.93 34.73 42.72
C LYS A 241 69.47 34.90 41.27
N ARG A 242 70.23 35.60 40.42
CA ARG A 242 69.93 35.72 38.98
C ARG A 242 70.13 34.39 38.26
N LEU A 243 71.25 33.69 38.52
CA LEU A 243 71.51 32.34 38.00
C LEU A 243 70.39 31.36 38.38
N SER A 244 69.93 31.38 39.63
CA SER A 244 68.80 30.53 40.07
C SER A 244 67.52 30.86 39.30
N LYS A 245 67.20 32.14 39.09
CA LYS A 245 66.02 32.54 38.31
C LYS A 245 66.12 32.13 36.84
N LEU A 246 67.29 32.30 36.23
CA LEU A 246 67.55 31.84 34.86
C LEU A 246 67.39 30.33 34.75
N ASN A 247 67.93 29.58 35.71
CA ASN A 247 67.79 28.13 35.79
C ASN A 247 66.32 27.71 35.93
N ASP A 248 65.54 28.39 36.76
CA ASP A 248 64.11 28.12 36.92
C ASP A 248 63.31 28.44 35.64
N LYS A 249 63.61 29.57 34.98
CA LYS A 249 63.00 29.95 33.69
C LYS A 249 63.35 28.94 32.58
N ALA A 250 64.62 28.57 32.45
CA ALA A 250 65.10 27.62 31.46
C ALA A 250 64.50 26.22 31.70
N GLY A 251 64.45 25.77 32.96
CA GLY A 251 63.78 24.53 33.36
C GLY A 251 62.28 24.53 33.06
N GLY A 252 61.59 25.65 33.29
CA GLY A 252 60.19 25.85 32.90
C GLY A 252 60.00 25.70 31.39
N ARG A 253 60.80 26.42 30.60
CA ARG A 253 60.76 26.35 29.13
C ARG A 253 61.05 24.95 28.60
N LYS A 254 62.03 24.24 29.16
CA LYS A 254 62.35 22.84 28.83
C LYS A 254 61.18 21.90 29.10
N THR A 255 60.47 22.13 30.21
CA THR A 255 59.26 21.37 30.56
C THR A 255 58.14 21.66 29.56
N ASP A 256 57.93 22.92 29.18
CA ASP A 256 56.92 23.32 28.21
C ASP A 256 57.19 22.73 26.81
N LEU A 257 58.45 22.79 26.36
CA LEU A 257 58.91 22.18 25.10
C LEU A 257 58.70 20.66 25.10
N SER A 258 59.10 19.97 26.18
CA SER A 258 58.93 18.52 26.31
C SER A 258 57.45 18.13 26.36
N SER A 259 56.61 18.93 27.04
CA SER A 259 55.16 18.70 27.11
C SER A 259 54.49 18.91 25.75
N ALA A 260 54.88 19.97 25.02
CA ALA A 260 54.39 20.23 23.68
C ALA A 260 54.80 19.13 22.71
N LEU A 261 56.07 18.69 22.74
CA LEU A 261 56.57 17.59 21.93
C LEU A 261 55.78 16.30 22.18
N GLY A 262 55.60 15.91 23.45
CA GLY A 262 54.86 14.71 23.81
C GLY A 262 53.39 14.74 23.36
N LYS A 263 52.72 15.89 23.48
CA LYS A 263 51.35 16.07 22.96
C LYS A 263 51.29 16.00 21.43
N LEU A 264 52.28 16.58 20.75
CA LEU A 264 52.37 16.59 19.29
C LEU A 264 52.66 15.20 18.72
N GLN A 265 53.55 14.44 19.37
CA GLN A 265 53.80 13.03 19.06
C GLN A 265 52.53 12.20 19.25
N THR A 266 51.86 12.36 20.40
CA THR A 266 50.58 11.68 20.67
C THR A 266 49.52 12.03 19.61
N PHE A 267 49.44 13.30 19.20
CA PHE A 267 48.54 13.74 18.13
C PHE A 267 48.84 13.03 16.81
N TYR A 268 50.08 13.05 16.32
CA TYR A 268 50.41 12.43 15.04
C TYR A 268 50.35 10.89 15.07
N ASP A 269 50.68 10.25 16.20
CA ASP A 269 50.50 8.81 16.37
C ASP A 269 49.02 8.41 16.30
N THR A 270 48.14 9.18 16.98
CA THR A 270 46.69 8.92 16.96
C THR A 270 46.04 9.30 15.62
N LEU A 271 46.53 10.34 14.95
CA LEU A 271 46.10 10.73 13.60
C LEU A 271 46.47 9.66 12.57
N ALA A 272 47.68 9.09 12.63
CA ALA A 272 48.10 8.01 11.75
C ALA A 272 47.22 6.76 11.94
N ALA A 273 46.98 6.36 13.19
CA ALA A 273 46.09 5.24 13.49
C ALA A 273 44.65 5.48 12.98
N LEU A 274 44.16 6.72 13.09
CA LEU A 274 42.85 7.11 12.57
C LEU A 274 42.81 7.05 11.03
N HIS A 275 43.86 7.51 10.34
CA HIS A 275 43.95 7.40 8.89
C HIS A 275 43.91 5.95 8.40
N ASP A 276 44.70 5.06 8.99
CA ASP A 276 44.69 3.62 8.69
C ASP A 276 43.31 3.01 8.95
N GLY A 277 42.67 3.44 10.03
CA GLY A 277 41.34 3.00 10.41
C GLY A 277 40.26 3.44 9.41
N ILE A 278 40.27 4.72 9.00
CA ILE A 278 39.37 5.26 7.98
C ILE A 278 39.61 4.56 6.64
N GLU A 279 40.85 4.34 6.22
CA GLU A 279 41.16 3.67 4.95
C GLU A 279 40.59 2.23 4.93
N LYS A 280 40.75 1.47 6.02
CA LYS A 280 40.13 0.15 6.16
C LYS A 280 38.61 0.21 6.08
N GLY A 281 38.00 1.19 6.76
CA GLY A 281 36.56 1.42 6.71
C GLY A 281 36.06 1.79 5.31
N GLU A 282 36.80 2.62 4.58
CA GLU A 282 36.51 3.00 3.20
C GLU A 282 36.59 1.80 2.23
N LEU A 283 37.61 0.95 2.38
CA LEU A 283 37.77 -0.27 1.58
C LEU A 283 36.62 -1.26 1.82
N GLU A 284 36.26 -1.48 3.08
CA GLU A 284 35.16 -2.38 3.42
C GLU A 284 33.82 -1.83 2.96
N GLN A 285 33.58 -0.52 3.10
CA GLN A 285 32.41 0.18 2.58
C GLN A 285 32.28 0.03 1.05
N GLN A 286 33.39 0.13 0.31
CA GLN A 286 33.41 -0.06 -1.14
C GLN A 286 33.18 -1.51 -1.56
N SER A 287 33.58 -2.47 -0.73
CA SER A 287 33.40 -3.90 -0.98
C SER A 287 31.99 -4.42 -0.64
N GLN A 288 31.11 -3.57 -0.11
CA GLN A 288 29.75 -3.96 0.25
C GLN A 288 28.97 -4.42 -0.99
N PRO A 289 28.31 -5.60 -0.96
CA PRO A 289 27.53 -6.10 -2.08
C PRO A 289 26.30 -5.22 -2.36
N PRO A 290 25.71 -5.29 -3.57
CA PRO A 290 24.44 -4.62 -3.85
C PRO A 290 23.33 -5.11 -2.92
N ILE A 291 22.31 -4.27 -2.70
CA ILE A 291 21.11 -4.67 -1.95
C ILE A 291 20.30 -5.60 -2.87
N GLY A 292 20.16 -6.86 -2.47
CA GLY A 292 19.25 -7.81 -3.13
C GLY A 292 17.79 -7.48 -2.83
N GLY A 293 16.86 -8.07 -3.57
CA GLY A 293 15.41 -7.93 -3.34
C GLY A 293 14.83 -8.97 -2.38
N ASP A 294 15.51 -10.09 -2.17
CA ASP A 294 15.06 -11.14 -1.25
C ASP A 294 15.16 -10.70 0.22
N LEU A 295 14.08 -10.89 0.99
CA LEU A 295 13.99 -10.42 2.37
C LEU A 295 15.07 -11.04 3.27
N ALA A 296 15.39 -12.32 3.11
CA ALA A 296 16.41 -12.98 3.92
C ALA A 296 17.81 -12.45 3.59
N ASN A 297 18.10 -12.19 2.31
CA ASN A 297 19.33 -11.54 1.90
C ASN A 297 19.44 -10.11 2.46
N ILE A 298 18.38 -9.30 2.39
CA ILE A 298 18.39 -7.94 2.93
C ILE A 298 18.62 -7.96 4.45
N GLN A 299 17.96 -8.87 5.19
CA GLN A 299 18.18 -9.04 6.63
C GLN A 299 19.62 -9.42 6.97
N LYS A 300 20.22 -10.31 6.17
CA LYS A 300 21.62 -10.68 6.31
C LYS A 300 22.54 -9.47 6.08
N LEU A 301 22.27 -8.65 5.05
CA LEU A 301 23.04 -7.45 4.76
C LEU A 301 22.91 -6.38 5.85
N ASP A 302 21.71 -6.18 6.41
CA ASP A 302 21.51 -5.27 7.55
C ASP A 302 22.30 -5.73 8.78
N LYS A 303 22.28 -7.04 9.09
CA LYS A 303 23.09 -7.60 10.17
C LYS A 303 24.59 -7.39 9.94
N ASN A 304 25.09 -7.64 8.73
CA ASN A 304 26.49 -7.40 8.39
C ASN A 304 26.87 -5.92 8.53
N LEU A 305 25.98 -5.01 8.14
CA LEU A 305 26.20 -3.57 8.31
C LEU A 305 26.22 -3.17 9.79
N GLN A 306 25.33 -3.73 10.62
CA GLN A 306 25.34 -3.51 12.07
C GLN A 306 26.65 -3.97 12.71
N GLU A 307 27.16 -5.14 12.29
CA GLU A 307 28.46 -5.64 12.75
C GLU A 307 29.58 -4.68 12.32
N PHE A 308 29.62 -4.26 11.06
CA PHE A 308 30.58 -3.27 10.57
C PHE A 308 30.52 -1.93 11.32
N GLN A 309 29.31 -1.45 11.64
CA GLN A 309 29.12 -0.24 12.44
C GLN A 309 29.73 -0.37 13.84
N GLN A 310 29.51 -1.50 14.51
CA GLN A 310 30.05 -1.75 15.85
C GLN A 310 31.56 -1.99 15.87
N THR A 311 32.08 -2.76 14.90
CA THR A 311 33.49 -3.19 14.92
C THR A 311 34.44 -2.16 14.29
N HIS A 312 33.96 -1.32 13.37
CA HIS A 312 34.80 -0.34 12.66
C HIS A 312 34.37 1.10 12.90
N ILE A 313 33.09 1.44 12.70
CA ILE A 313 32.64 2.84 12.70
C ILE A 313 32.62 3.45 14.12
N GLU A 314 32.04 2.78 15.11
CA GLU A 314 31.99 3.29 16.49
C GLU A 314 33.39 3.53 17.11
N PRO A 315 34.37 2.61 16.98
CA PRO A 315 35.74 2.88 17.42
C PRO A 315 36.40 4.06 16.71
N LEU A 316 36.15 4.24 15.41
CA LEU A 316 36.69 5.36 14.65
C LEU A 316 36.12 6.69 15.11
N GLN A 317 34.81 6.77 15.42
CA GLN A 317 34.22 7.98 16.01
C GLN A 317 34.95 8.39 17.29
N THR A 318 35.26 7.43 18.15
CA THR A 318 36.00 7.69 19.40
C THR A 318 37.42 8.19 19.11
N GLN A 319 38.08 7.65 18.09
CA GLN A 319 39.42 8.10 17.67
C GLN A 319 39.38 9.52 17.07
N VAL A 320 38.37 9.84 16.25
CA VAL A 320 38.13 11.19 15.71
C VAL A 320 37.98 12.19 16.84
N ASP A 321 37.16 11.88 17.85
CA ASP A 321 36.96 12.75 19.02
C ASP A 321 38.28 12.98 19.80
N SER A 322 39.11 11.93 19.93
CA SER A 322 40.42 12.02 20.59
C SER A 322 41.42 12.87 19.81
N VAL A 323 41.51 12.67 18.50
CA VAL A 323 42.38 13.44 17.59
C VAL A 323 41.94 14.91 17.58
N ASN A 324 40.64 15.18 17.45
CA ASN A 324 40.07 16.52 17.49
C ASN A 324 40.36 17.22 18.83
N LYS A 325 40.15 16.54 19.96
CA LYS A 325 40.44 17.09 21.28
C LYS A 325 41.92 17.45 21.45
N THR A 326 42.81 16.55 21.02
CA THR A 326 44.26 16.75 21.16
C THR A 326 44.76 17.85 20.23
N GLY A 327 44.37 17.82 18.96
CA GLY A 327 44.73 18.82 17.96
C GLY A 327 44.19 20.21 18.29
N GLN A 328 42.90 20.34 18.64
CA GLN A 328 42.34 21.62 19.07
C GLN A 328 43.01 22.15 20.34
N GLY A 329 43.36 21.27 21.29
CA GLY A 329 44.11 21.65 22.48
C GLY A 329 45.51 22.20 22.16
N LEU A 330 46.21 21.63 21.17
CA LEU A 330 47.49 22.13 20.68
C LEU A 330 47.36 23.49 20.01
N VAL A 331 46.33 23.68 19.18
CA VAL A 331 46.02 24.96 18.51
C VAL A 331 45.68 26.05 19.53
N GLN A 332 44.75 25.77 20.46
CA GLN A 332 44.28 26.75 21.45
C GLN A 332 45.34 27.15 22.48
N SER A 333 46.28 26.26 22.78
CA SER A 333 47.37 26.53 23.72
C SER A 333 48.57 27.24 23.08
N ALA A 334 48.55 27.49 21.77
CA ALA A 334 49.64 28.17 21.07
C ALA A 334 49.71 29.66 21.44
N SER A 335 50.93 30.18 21.59
CA SER A 335 51.13 31.62 21.81
C SER A 335 50.79 32.42 20.55
N PRO A 336 50.40 33.70 20.67
CA PRO A 336 50.13 34.55 19.51
C PRO A 336 51.33 34.60 18.55
N GLY A 337 51.09 34.36 17.25
CA GLY A 337 52.13 34.37 16.22
C GLY A 337 52.79 33.02 15.95
N VAL A 338 52.53 31.98 16.75
CA VAL A 338 52.94 30.60 16.45
C VAL A 338 52.10 30.06 15.30
N ASN A 339 52.73 29.44 14.30
CA ASN A 339 52.03 28.85 13.17
C ASN A 339 51.32 27.53 13.57
N THR A 340 50.00 27.48 13.45
CA THR A 340 49.16 26.28 13.70
C THR A 340 48.51 25.73 12.43
N SER A 341 48.77 26.33 11.27
CA SER A 341 48.01 26.03 10.03
C SER A 341 48.13 24.57 9.58
N GLY A 342 49.27 23.92 9.84
CA GLY A 342 49.46 22.50 9.50
C GLY A 342 48.53 21.60 10.30
N LEU A 343 48.47 21.80 11.62
CA LEU A 343 47.56 21.05 12.51
C LEU A 343 46.10 21.26 12.13
N GLU A 344 45.72 22.49 11.78
CA GLU A 344 44.36 22.84 11.36
C GLU A 344 43.99 22.15 10.05
N ALA A 345 44.90 22.14 9.06
CA ALA A 345 44.69 21.47 7.78
C ALA A 345 44.59 19.96 7.92
N ASP A 346 45.42 19.33 8.76
CA ASP A 346 45.37 17.89 9.02
C ASP A 346 44.08 17.49 9.73
N LEU A 347 43.63 18.29 10.71
CA LEU A 347 42.34 18.11 11.36
C LEU A 347 41.19 18.23 10.36
N GLU A 348 41.18 19.25 9.50
CA GLU A 348 40.16 19.43 8.48
C GLU A 348 40.12 18.23 7.52
N ALA A 349 41.28 17.81 7.01
CA ALA A 349 41.39 16.69 6.07
C ALA A 349 40.88 15.36 6.65
N VAL A 350 41.23 15.02 7.89
CA VAL A 350 40.77 13.77 8.51
C VAL A 350 39.28 13.81 8.85
N ASN A 351 38.76 14.96 9.29
CA ASN A 351 37.33 15.14 9.55
C ASN A 351 36.51 15.04 8.27
N ASP A 352 36.98 15.59 7.14
CA ASP A 352 36.31 15.47 5.86
C ASP A 352 36.22 14.02 5.39
N ARG A 353 37.32 13.26 5.50
CA ARG A 353 37.32 11.83 5.18
C ARG A 353 36.37 11.05 6.08
N TRP A 354 36.42 11.29 7.39
CA TRP A 354 35.51 10.67 8.36
C TRP A 354 34.05 10.96 8.03
N ASN A 355 33.70 12.23 7.80
CA ASN A 355 32.34 12.66 7.48
C ASN A 355 31.84 12.01 6.17
N SER A 356 32.71 11.87 5.17
CA SER A 356 32.39 11.17 3.93
C SER A 356 32.06 9.69 4.17
N LEU A 357 32.91 8.98 4.92
CA LEU A 357 32.68 7.57 5.27
C LEU A 357 31.39 7.40 6.10
N ALA A 358 31.22 8.19 7.15
CA ALA A 358 30.04 8.17 8.01
C ALA A 358 28.75 8.45 7.22
N SER A 359 28.78 9.41 6.30
CA SER A 359 27.67 9.71 5.40
C SER A 359 27.30 8.52 4.51
N LYS A 360 28.28 7.87 3.87
CA LYS A 360 28.03 6.69 3.02
C LYS A 360 27.48 5.50 3.80
N VAL A 361 27.95 5.26 5.02
CA VAL A 361 27.44 4.21 5.91
C VAL A 361 26.00 4.51 6.33
N SER A 362 25.70 5.76 6.69
CA SER A 362 24.34 6.20 7.03
C SER A 362 23.38 6.06 5.85
N GLU A 363 23.79 6.50 4.66
CA GLU A 363 22.99 6.34 3.43
C GLU A 363 22.72 4.86 3.13
N ARG A 364 23.73 3.99 3.30
CA ARG A 364 23.57 2.56 3.11
C ARG A 364 22.60 1.95 4.12
N LYS A 365 22.65 2.36 5.39
CA LYS A 365 21.70 1.93 6.42
C LYS A 365 20.28 2.34 6.08
N ALA A 366 20.07 3.60 5.68
CA ALA A 366 18.76 4.10 5.27
C ALA A 366 18.18 3.32 4.07
N LYS A 367 19.02 2.99 3.08
CA LYS A 367 18.61 2.16 1.93
C LYS A 367 18.23 0.73 2.35
N LEU A 368 18.97 0.13 3.27
CA LEU A 368 18.63 -1.21 3.81
C LEU A 368 17.34 -1.19 4.62
N ASP A 369 17.11 -0.17 5.44
CA ASP A 369 15.87 0.00 6.21
C ASP A 369 14.65 0.16 5.29
N GLN A 370 14.78 0.97 4.23
CA GLN A 370 13.76 1.08 3.19
C GLN A 370 13.54 -0.26 2.48
N ALA A 371 14.62 -0.96 2.11
CA ALA A 371 14.52 -2.28 1.46
C ALA A 371 13.81 -3.31 2.34
N LEU A 372 14.09 -3.35 3.64
CA LEU A 372 13.42 -4.23 4.59
C LEU A 372 11.93 -3.92 4.69
N LEU A 373 11.58 -2.64 4.81
CA LEU A 373 10.20 -2.20 4.90
C LEU A 373 9.40 -2.58 3.65
N HIS A 374 9.91 -2.22 2.47
CA HIS A 374 9.24 -2.46 1.19
C HIS A 374 9.19 -3.96 0.86
N SER A 375 10.27 -4.70 1.10
CA SER A 375 10.31 -6.15 0.88
C SER A 375 9.33 -6.89 1.80
N GLY A 376 9.26 -6.52 3.08
CA GLY A 376 8.30 -7.08 4.03
C GLY A 376 6.84 -6.84 3.60
N LYS A 377 6.49 -5.59 3.30
CA LYS A 377 5.14 -5.23 2.83
C LYS A 377 4.78 -5.89 1.50
N PHE A 378 5.72 -5.94 0.56
CA PHE A 378 5.53 -6.59 -0.73
C PHE A 378 5.21 -8.08 -0.55
N GLN A 379 6.01 -8.80 0.24
CA GLN A 379 5.80 -10.23 0.49
C GLN A 379 4.48 -10.50 1.22
N GLU A 380 4.15 -9.73 2.25
CA GLU A 380 2.88 -9.87 2.99
C GLU A 380 1.67 -9.61 2.10
N THR A 381 1.69 -8.50 1.34
CA THR A 381 0.60 -8.12 0.44
C THR A 381 0.45 -9.12 -0.72
N LEU A 382 1.57 -9.57 -1.30
CA LEU A 382 1.60 -10.57 -2.37
C LEU A 382 1.00 -11.89 -1.88
N ALA A 383 1.44 -12.39 -0.73
CA ALA A 383 0.93 -13.64 -0.15
C ALA A 383 -0.57 -13.55 0.12
N SER A 384 -1.03 -12.46 0.75
CA SER A 384 -2.45 -12.25 1.04
C SER A 384 -3.31 -12.16 -0.23
N LEU A 385 -2.81 -11.50 -1.29
CA LEU A 385 -3.52 -11.42 -2.56
C LEU A 385 -3.55 -12.76 -3.30
N LEU A 386 -2.47 -13.54 -3.27
CA LEU A 386 -2.43 -14.86 -3.91
C LEU A 386 -3.37 -15.86 -3.21
N GLU A 387 -3.46 -15.81 -1.89
CA GLU A 387 -4.44 -16.59 -1.12
C GLU A 387 -5.87 -16.18 -1.50
N TRP A 388 -6.17 -14.88 -1.43
CA TRP A 388 -7.50 -14.36 -1.80
C TRP A 388 -7.88 -14.66 -3.26
N LEU A 389 -6.92 -14.56 -4.20
CA LEU A 389 -7.14 -14.91 -5.60
C LEU A 389 -7.51 -16.38 -5.74
N SER A 390 -6.80 -17.27 -5.04
CA SER A 390 -7.05 -18.71 -5.10
C SER A 390 -8.45 -19.06 -4.58
N ASP A 391 -8.84 -18.50 -3.42
CA ASP A 391 -10.18 -18.69 -2.84
C ASP A 391 -11.29 -18.14 -3.76
N THR A 392 -11.05 -16.98 -4.37
CA THR A 392 -12.04 -16.32 -5.24
C THR A 392 -12.15 -17.03 -6.59
N GLU A 393 -11.04 -17.48 -7.16
CA GLU A 393 -11.00 -18.31 -8.36
C GLU A 393 -11.74 -19.64 -8.13
N GLU A 394 -11.57 -20.28 -6.96
CA GLU A 394 -12.33 -21.47 -6.58
C GLU A 394 -13.84 -21.18 -6.46
N LEU A 395 -14.21 -20.05 -5.84
CA LEU A 395 -15.61 -19.61 -5.76
C LEU A 395 -16.21 -19.42 -7.15
N VAL A 396 -15.47 -18.81 -8.08
CA VAL A 396 -15.89 -18.61 -9.48
C VAL A 396 -16.01 -19.95 -10.21
N ALA A 397 -15.03 -20.85 -10.04
CA ALA A 397 -15.04 -22.16 -10.66
C ALA A 397 -16.23 -23.02 -10.22
N ASN A 398 -16.70 -22.83 -8.98
CA ASN A 398 -17.85 -23.55 -8.42
C ASN A 398 -19.22 -22.91 -8.75
N GLN A 399 -19.26 -21.82 -9.52
CA GLN A 399 -20.52 -21.22 -9.93
C GLN A 399 -21.28 -22.11 -10.92
N ARG A 400 -22.57 -22.30 -10.69
CA ARG A 400 -23.46 -23.03 -11.61
C ARG A 400 -23.55 -22.33 -12.98
N PRO A 401 -23.81 -23.04 -14.07
CA PRO A 401 -24.08 -22.41 -15.36
C PRO A 401 -25.27 -21.44 -15.28
N PRO A 402 -25.34 -20.41 -16.16
CA PRO A 402 -26.50 -19.53 -16.27
C PRO A 402 -27.79 -20.31 -16.52
N SER A 403 -28.81 -20.08 -15.70
CA SER A 403 -30.11 -20.74 -15.84
C SER A 403 -31.02 -20.02 -16.85
N SER A 404 -31.89 -20.76 -17.52
CA SER A 404 -32.97 -20.23 -18.35
C SER A 404 -34.16 -19.72 -17.53
N GLU A 405 -34.28 -20.13 -16.26
CA GLU A 405 -35.40 -19.73 -15.40
C GLU A 405 -35.23 -18.30 -14.86
N PHE A 406 -36.19 -17.42 -15.16
CA PHE A 406 -36.17 -15.99 -14.79
C PHE A 406 -35.84 -15.72 -13.31
N LYS A 407 -36.41 -16.49 -12.37
CA LYS A 407 -36.16 -16.28 -10.93
C LYS A 407 -34.73 -16.68 -10.55
N VAL A 408 -34.22 -17.77 -11.13
CA VAL A 408 -32.89 -18.30 -10.84
C VAL A 408 -31.81 -17.42 -11.45
N ILE A 409 -31.93 -17.04 -12.73
CA ILE A 409 -30.97 -16.13 -13.39
C ILE A 409 -30.92 -14.77 -12.71
N LYS A 410 -32.06 -14.25 -12.23
CA LYS A 410 -32.11 -13.02 -11.44
C LYS A 410 -31.32 -13.13 -10.14
N ALA A 411 -31.40 -14.27 -9.44
CA ALA A 411 -30.63 -14.53 -8.23
C ALA A 411 -29.12 -14.65 -8.55
N GLN A 412 -28.76 -15.42 -9.58
CA GLN A 412 -27.39 -15.56 -10.06
C GLN A 412 -26.77 -14.20 -10.42
N LEU A 413 -27.54 -13.29 -11.05
CA LEU A 413 -27.06 -11.94 -11.36
C LEU A 413 -26.80 -11.11 -10.09
N GLN A 414 -27.60 -11.26 -9.03
CA GLN A 414 -27.32 -10.58 -7.76
C GLN A 414 -26.05 -11.12 -7.10
N GLU A 415 -25.88 -12.45 -7.06
CA GLU A 415 -24.65 -13.09 -6.58
C GLU A 415 -23.42 -12.61 -7.37
N GLN A 416 -23.53 -12.53 -8.70
CA GLN A 416 -22.46 -12.03 -9.55
C GLN A 416 -22.15 -10.54 -9.30
N LYS A 417 -23.16 -9.71 -9.02
CA LYS A 417 -22.95 -8.30 -8.64
C LYS A 417 -22.22 -8.17 -7.31
N LEU A 418 -22.47 -9.07 -6.35
CA LEU A 418 -21.74 -9.12 -5.09
C LEU A 418 -20.28 -9.55 -5.30
N LEU A 419 -20.05 -10.59 -6.11
CA LEU A 419 -18.70 -11.01 -6.49
C LEU A 419 -17.93 -9.88 -7.17
N LYS A 420 -18.56 -9.14 -8.09
CA LYS A 420 -17.90 -8.01 -8.76
C LYS A 420 -17.45 -6.93 -7.78
N ARG A 421 -18.29 -6.62 -6.78
CA ARG A 421 -17.92 -5.68 -5.69
C ARG A 421 -16.76 -6.22 -4.86
N LEU A 422 -16.79 -7.51 -4.51
CA LEU A 422 -15.69 -8.16 -3.77
C LEU A 422 -14.36 -8.04 -4.52
N VAL A 423 -14.37 -8.22 -5.85
CA VAL A 423 -13.19 -8.01 -6.71
C VAL A 423 -12.79 -6.54 -6.74
N ASP A 424 -13.73 -5.62 -6.93
CA ASP A 424 -13.44 -4.18 -6.97
C ASP A 424 -12.85 -3.65 -5.66
N ASP A 425 -13.31 -4.16 -4.51
CA ASP A 425 -12.81 -3.80 -3.18
C ASP A 425 -11.35 -4.22 -2.96
N LYS A 426 -10.83 -5.19 -3.72
CA LYS A 426 -9.42 -5.61 -3.67
C LYS A 426 -8.49 -4.83 -4.58
N LYS A 427 -9.03 -4.03 -5.51
CA LYS A 427 -8.23 -3.23 -6.45
C LYS A 427 -7.22 -2.29 -5.75
N PRO A 428 -7.56 -1.57 -4.65
CA PRO A 428 -6.58 -0.74 -3.95
C PRO A 428 -5.40 -1.53 -3.38
N THR A 429 -5.63 -2.78 -2.95
CA THR A 429 -4.55 -3.66 -2.45
C THR A 429 -3.61 -4.08 -3.59
N VAL A 430 -4.16 -4.35 -4.78
CA VAL A 430 -3.38 -4.63 -5.99
C VAL A 430 -2.54 -3.42 -6.41
N ASP A 431 -3.12 -2.21 -6.37
CA ASP A 431 -2.41 -0.97 -6.66
C ASP A 431 -1.29 -0.71 -5.62
N SER A 432 -1.55 -0.97 -4.34
CA SER A 432 -0.55 -0.89 -3.27
C SER A 432 0.60 -1.87 -3.50
N LEU A 433 0.32 -3.13 -3.88
CA LEU A 433 1.34 -4.12 -4.19
C LEU A 433 2.25 -3.64 -5.34
N LYS A 434 1.66 -3.06 -6.39
CA LYS A 434 2.40 -2.49 -7.51
C LYS A 434 3.34 -1.38 -7.07
N GLN A 435 2.88 -0.48 -6.19
CA GLN A 435 3.70 0.61 -5.67
C GLN A 435 4.87 0.07 -4.82
N GLU A 436 4.61 -0.87 -3.92
CA GLU A 436 5.66 -1.47 -3.07
C GLU A 436 6.71 -2.21 -3.91
N ALA A 437 6.28 -2.90 -4.98
CA ALA A 437 7.17 -3.54 -5.93
C ALA A 437 8.04 -2.56 -6.72
N GLU A 438 7.52 -1.38 -7.09
CA GLU A 438 8.27 -0.33 -7.78
C GLU A 438 9.33 0.27 -6.86
N GLN A 439 8.98 0.56 -5.60
CA GLN A 439 9.93 1.03 -4.58
C GLN A 439 11.04 0.00 -4.37
N LEU A 440 10.68 -1.28 -4.16
CA LEU A 440 11.65 -2.36 -3.98
C LEU A 440 12.53 -2.58 -5.22
N SER A 441 11.95 -2.43 -6.43
CA SER A 441 12.71 -2.55 -7.68
C SER A 441 13.72 -1.43 -7.85
N SER A 442 13.44 -0.21 -7.38
CA SER A 442 14.36 0.93 -7.52
C SER A 442 15.70 0.74 -6.77
N ILE A 443 15.68 -0.06 -5.70
CA ILE A 443 16.82 -0.33 -4.81
C ILE A 443 17.44 -1.71 -5.00
N ALA A 444 16.72 -2.64 -5.63
CA ALA A 444 17.18 -4.00 -5.87
C ALA A 444 18.15 -4.09 -7.06
N ASP A 445 19.02 -5.10 -7.01
CA ASP A 445 19.89 -5.45 -8.14
C ASP A 445 19.08 -5.91 -9.38
N PRO A 446 19.70 -5.99 -10.58
CA PRO A 446 18.98 -6.37 -11.80
C PRO A 446 18.32 -7.76 -11.75
N ALA A 447 18.93 -8.74 -11.08
CA ALA A 447 18.42 -10.10 -11.06
C ALA A 447 17.19 -10.23 -10.17
N ASP A 448 17.20 -9.60 -9.00
CA ASP A 448 16.07 -9.59 -8.08
C ASP A 448 14.94 -8.67 -8.58
N ARG A 449 15.26 -7.56 -9.27
CA ARG A 449 14.26 -6.79 -10.02
C ARG A 449 13.47 -7.66 -10.99
N GLN A 450 14.15 -8.52 -11.75
CA GLN A 450 13.48 -9.42 -12.69
C GLN A 450 12.56 -10.40 -11.97
N LYS A 451 12.96 -10.94 -10.81
CA LYS A 451 12.11 -11.83 -10.01
C LYS A 451 10.86 -11.11 -9.49
N ILE A 452 11.00 -9.89 -8.96
CA ILE A 452 9.86 -9.08 -8.50
C ILE A 452 8.88 -8.82 -9.65
N GLN A 453 9.40 -8.46 -10.83
CA GLN A 453 8.59 -8.25 -12.03
C GLN A 453 7.87 -9.52 -12.48
N GLN A 454 8.51 -10.68 -12.39
CA GLN A 454 7.89 -11.96 -12.73
C GLN A 454 6.76 -12.32 -11.77
N GLN A 455 6.97 -12.18 -10.46
CA GLN A 455 5.92 -12.40 -9.46
C GLN A 455 4.70 -11.48 -9.67
N LEU A 456 4.94 -10.21 -10.00
CA LEU A 456 3.88 -9.28 -10.36
C LEU A 456 3.15 -9.69 -11.64
N ALA A 457 3.88 -10.09 -12.69
CA ALA A 457 3.30 -10.50 -13.95
C ALA A 457 2.36 -11.69 -13.78
N ASP A 458 2.79 -12.71 -13.01
CA ASP A 458 1.98 -13.89 -12.72
C ASP A 458 0.70 -13.52 -11.95
N LEU A 459 0.79 -12.63 -10.95
CA LEU A 459 -0.37 -12.15 -10.20
C LEU A 459 -1.32 -11.32 -11.08
N PHE A 460 -0.81 -10.40 -11.90
CA PHE A 460 -1.64 -9.57 -12.77
C PHE A 460 -2.33 -10.38 -13.84
N GLN A 461 -1.67 -11.39 -14.41
CA GLN A 461 -2.31 -12.30 -15.35
C GLN A 461 -3.55 -12.97 -14.73
N ARG A 462 -3.43 -13.49 -13.50
CA ARG A 462 -4.54 -14.10 -12.76
C ARG A 462 -5.64 -13.09 -12.42
N TRP A 463 -5.25 -11.92 -11.92
CA TRP A 463 -6.17 -10.84 -11.59
C TRP A 463 -6.98 -10.36 -12.81
N ASP A 464 -6.32 -10.15 -13.94
CA ASP A 464 -6.96 -9.71 -15.18
C ASP A 464 -7.90 -10.78 -15.72
N ALA A 465 -7.49 -12.05 -15.67
CA ALA A 465 -8.35 -13.18 -16.05
C ALA A 465 -9.59 -13.24 -15.16
N LEU A 466 -9.44 -13.17 -13.83
CA LEU A 466 -10.56 -13.17 -12.88
C LEU A 466 -11.51 -11.99 -13.13
N THR A 467 -10.96 -10.78 -13.29
CA THR A 467 -11.74 -9.55 -13.49
C THR A 467 -12.50 -9.58 -14.81
N THR A 468 -11.85 -10.03 -15.89
CA THR A 468 -12.46 -10.18 -17.21
C THR A 468 -13.55 -11.24 -17.19
N ASN A 469 -13.27 -12.44 -16.68
CA ASN A 469 -14.25 -13.53 -16.58
C ASN A 469 -15.47 -13.12 -15.73
N ALA A 470 -15.25 -12.40 -14.63
CA ALA A 470 -16.35 -11.90 -13.79
C ALA A 470 -17.21 -10.87 -14.52
N ALA A 471 -16.61 -9.99 -15.33
CA ALA A 471 -17.32 -9.01 -16.15
C ALA A 471 -18.10 -9.67 -17.30
N ASP A 472 -17.47 -10.57 -18.04
CA ASP A 472 -18.07 -11.32 -19.16
C ASP A 472 -19.26 -12.15 -18.68
N ARG A 473 -19.08 -12.86 -17.56
CA ARG A 473 -20.17 -13.62 -16.95
C ARG A 473 -21.32 -12.72 -16.53
N LYS A 474 -21.04 -11.56 -15.93
CA LYS A 474 -22.08 -10.59 -15.56
C LYS A 474 -22.88 -10.14 -16.78
N GLN A 475 -22.20 -9.78 -17.88
CA GLN A 475 -22.87 -9.37 -19.12
C GLN A 475 -23.75 -10.52 -19.65
N LYS A 476 -23.22 -11.74 -19.70
CA LYS A 476 -23.98 -12.91 -20.13
C LYS A 476 -25.25 -13.15 -19.28
N LEU A 477 -25.16 -12.96 -17.97
CA LEU A 477 -26.33 -13.07 -17.08
C LEU A 477 -27.34 -11.95 -17.32
N GLU A 478 -26.90 -10.74 -17.66
CA GLU A 478 -27.77 -9.60 -18.00
C GLU A 478 -28.51 -9.86 -19.33
N ASP A 479 -27.81 -10.34 -20.35
CA ASP A 479 -28.40 -10.69 -21.66
C ASP A 479 -29.44 -11.83 -21.53
N ILE A 480 -29.10 -12.89 -20.79
CA ILE A 480 -30.03 -14.01 -20.56
C ILE A 480 -31.25 -13.56 -19.75
N LEU A 481 -31.07 -12.70 -18.73
CA LEU A 481 -32.16 -12.23 -17.88
C LEU A 481 -33.23 -11.48 -18.69
N GLU A 482 -32.82 -10.68 -19.67
CA GLU A 482 -33.75 -9.96 -20.55
C GLU A 482 -34.62 -10.94 -21.35
N VAL A 483 -33.99 -11.89 -22.05
CA VAL A 483 -34.70 -12.87 -22.89
C VAL A 483 -35.53 -13.85 -22.04
N ALA A 484 -35.01 -14.29 -20.88
CA ALA A 484 -35.75 -15.15 -19.95
C ALA A 484 -37.01 -14.46 -19.40
N LYS A 485 -36.94 -13.13 -19.20
CA LYS A 485 -38.10 -12.35 -18.80
C LYS A 485 -39.12 -12.28 -19.94
N GLU A 486 -38.69 -11.98 -21.17
CA GLU A 486 -39.59 -11.96 -22.34
C GLU A 486 -40.29 -13.30 -22.55
N PHE A 487 -39.54 -14.41 -22.45
CA PHE A 487 -40.10 -15.75 -22.56
C PHE A 487 -41.12 -16.02 -21.45
N LYS A 488 -40.79 -15.73 -20.19
CA LYS A 488 -41.70 -15.92 -19.05
C LYS A 488 -42.97 -15.07 -19.20
N ASP A 489 -42.84 -13.79 -19.56
CA ASP A 489 -43.96 -12.86 -19.70
C ASP A 489 -44.89 -13.25 -20.86
N ALA A 490 -44.39 -13.99 -21.86
CA ALA A 490 -45.21 -14.59 -22.94
C ALA A 490 -45.77 -15.97 -22.58
N TYR A 491 -45.01 -16.81 -21.89
CA TYR A 491 -45.34 -18.21 -21.61
C TYR A 491 -46.37 -18.37 -20.49
N ASP A 492 -46.22 -17.66 -19.37
CA ASP A 492 -47.11 -17.84 -18.21
C ASP A 492 -48.60 -17.53 -18.54
N PRO A 493 -48.95 -16.40 -19.20
CA PRO A 493 -50.34 -16.12 -19.55
C PRO A 493 -50.92 -17.14 -20.54
N LEU A 494 -50.08 -17.63 -21.46
CA LEU A 494 -50.48 -18.64 -22.44
C LEU A 494 -50.78 -19.99 -21.75
N VAL A 495 -49.99 -20.38 -20.75
CA VAL A 495 -50.25 -21.58 -19.95
C VAL A 495 -51.56 -21.46 -19.17
N GLU A 496 -51.81 -20.32 -18.52
CA GLU A 496 -53.08 -20.05 -17.83
C GLU A 496 -54.27 -20.13 -18.81
N TRP A 497 -54.12 -19.57 -20.01
CA TRP A 497 -55.11 -19.64 -21.07
C TRP A 497 -55.35 -21.07 -21.55
N PHE A 498 -54.29 -21.87 -21.74
CA PHE A 498 -54.43 -23.28 -22.10
C PHE A 498 -55.21 -24.04 -21.03
N GLU A 499 -54.87 -23.86 -19.74
CA GLU A 499 -55.57 -24.55 -18.66
C GLU A 499 -57.06 -24.17 -18.58
N ALA A 500 -57.40 -22.90 -18.78
CA ALA A 500 -58.77 -22.43 -18.82
C ALA A 500 -59.54 -23.02 -20.02
N THR A 501 -58.94 -22.97 -21.20
CA THR A 501 -59.56 -23.40 -22.47
C THR A 501 -59.70 -24.92 -22.56
N GLU A 502 -58.67 -25.67 -22.17
CA GLU A 502 -58.73 -27.13 -22.11
C GLU A 502 -59.81 -27.60 -21.13
N ARG A 503 -59.96 -26.92 -19.99
CA ARG A 503 -61.04 -27.20 -19.03
C ARG A 503 -62.40 -26.90 -19.64
N LYS A 504 -62.56 -25.76 -20.32
CA LYS A 504 -63.79 -25.39 -21.04
C LYS A 504 -64.16 -26.45 -22.07
N LEU A 505 -63.23 -26.83 -22.94
CA LEU A 505 -63.39 -27.87 -23.96
C LEU A 505 -63.73 -29.24 -23.36
N SER A 506 -63.10 -29.61 -22.25
CA SER A 506 -63.36 -30.90 -21.58
C SER A 506 -64.73 -30.93 -20.89
N SER A 507 -65.29 -29.76 -20.56
CA SER A 507 -66.61 -29.62 -19.93
C SER A 507 -67.76 -29.36 -20.91
N GLN A 508 -67.49 -29.34 -22.22
CA GLN A 508 -68.52 -29.07 -23.23
C GLN A 508 -69.60 -30.16 -23.21
N GLN A 509 -70.85 -29.72 -23.19
CA GLN A 509 -72.00 -30.61 -23.29
C GLN A 509 -72.18 -31.10 -24.74
N PRO A 510 -72.79 -32.27 -24.96
CA PRO A 510 -73.16 -32.72 -26.31
C PRO A 510 -74.12 -31.71 -26.97
N ILE A 511 -74.19 -31.73 -28.31
CA ILE A 511 -74.93 -30.70 -29.07
C ILE A 511 -76.43 -30.81 -28.76
N ALA A 512 -77.07 -29.70 -28.46
CA ALA A 512 -78.50 -29.68 -28.19
C ALA A 512 -79.33 -29.94 -29.46
N THR A 513 -80.42 -30.70 -29.33
CA THR A 513 -81.39 -30.94 -30.40
C THR A 513 -82.45 -29.84 -30.52
N ASP A 514 -82.47 -28.82 -29.67
CA ASP A 514 -83.35 -27.63 -29.78
C ASP A 514 -82.73 -26.52 -30.66
N PRO A 515 -83.48 -25.81 -31.52
CA PRO A 515 -82.87 -24.91 -32.51
C PRO A 515 -82.29 -23.66 -31.85
N ALA A 516 -82.92 -23.17 -30.79
CA ALA A 516 -82.44 -21.98 -30.09
C ALA A 516 -81.16 -22.30 -29.31
N LYS A 517 -81.10 -23.47 -28.64
CA LYS A 517 -79.89 -23.92 -27.94
C LYS A 517 -78.75 -24.25 -28.91
N MET A 518 -79.04 -24.86 -30.07
CA MET A 518 -78.02 -25.15 -31.09
C MET A 518 -77.41 -23.87 -31.69
N GLU A 519 -78.22 -22.82 -31.86
CA GLU A 519 -77.73 -21.49 -32.27
C GLU A 519 -76.87 -20.83 -31.18
N GLU A 520 -77.23 -21.00 -29.91
CA GLU A 520 -76.42 -20.55 -28.76
C GLU A 520 -75.07 -21.28 -28.72
N ASP A 521 -75.06 -22.61 -28.82
CA ASP A 521 -73.84 -23.44 -28.91
C ASP A 521 -72.93 -22.98 -30.06
N THR A 522 -73.52 -22.57 -31.19
CA THR A 522 -72.79 -22.10 -32.37
C THR A 522 -72.13 -20.75 -32.12
N LYS A 523 -72.83 -19.82 -31.46
CA LYS A 523 -72.26 -18.52 -31.09
C LYS A 523 -71.15 -18.66 -30.06
N GLU A 524 -71.35 -19.50 -29.03
CA GLU A 524 -70.31 -19.78 -28.05
C GLU A 524 -69.07 -20.42 -28.66
N HIS A 525 -69.28 -21.35 -29.61
CA HIS A 525 -68.21 -21.97 -30.36
C HIS A 525 -67.45 -20.97 -31.23
N GLN A 526 -68.16 -20.10 -31.97
CA GLN A 526 -67.52 -19.08 -32.82
C GLN A 526 -66.67 -18.11 -31.97
N ALA A 527 -67.19 -17.65 -30.83
CA ALA A 527 -66.44 -16.80 -29.92
C ALA A 527 -65.15 -17.50 -29.41
N LEU A 528 -65.22 -18.80 -29.11
CA LEU A 528 -64.06 -19.58 -28.73
C LEU A 528 -63.07 -19.76 -29.91
N ALA A 529 -63.57 -20.00 -31.12
CA ALA A 529 -62.74 -20.14 -32.31
C ALA A 529 -61.96 -18.84 -32.61
N ASP A 530 -62.62 -17.69 -32.50
CA ASP A 530 -61.99 -16.38 -32.64
C ASP A 530 -60.94 -16.15 -31.55
N GLU A 531 -61.22 -16.54 -30.30
CA GLU A 531 -60.26 -16.48 -29.19
C GLU A 531 -59.01 -17.33 -29.45
N VAL A 532 -59.19 -18.57 -29.91
CA VAL A 532 -58.08 -19.47 -30.29
C VAL A 532 -57.25 -18.90 -31.43
N ALA A 533 -57.90 -18.33 -32.46
CA ALA A 533 -57.19 -17.70 -33.57
C ALA A 533 -56.32 -16.52 -33.10
N ASN A 534 -56.80 -15.72 -32.14
CA ASN A 534 -56.06 -14.60 -31.58
C ASN A 534 -54.82 -15.02 -30.76
N GLN A 535 -54.74 -16.27 -30.28
CA GLN A 535 -53.59 -16.77 -29.52
C GLN A 535 -52.42 -17.25 -30.38
N GLU A 536 -52.59 -17.35 -31.71
CA GLU A 536 -51.50 -17.78 -32.60
C GLU A 536 -50.26 -16.86 -32.49
N ALA A 537 -50.48 -15.55 -32.33
CA ALA A 537 -49.41 -14.59 -32.11
C ALA A 537 -48.65 -14.82 -30.79
N ALA A 538 -49.37 -15.21 -29.72
CA ALA A 538 -48.76 -15.51 -28.43
C ALA A 538 -47.88 -16.77 -28.49
N VAL A 539 -48.34 -17.83 -29.15
CA VAL A 539 -47.56 -19.06 -29.37
C VAL A 539 -46.31 -18.78 -30.21
N ASN A 540 -46.43 -17.97 -31.24
CA ASN A 540 -45.29 -17.54 -32.06
C ASN A 540 -44.28 -16.73 -31.24
N GLN A 541 -44.75 -15.85 -30.34
CA GLN A 541 -43.88 -15.08 -29.45
C GLN A 541 -43.15 -15.98 -28.44
N VAL A 542 -43.83 -16.95 -27.82
CA VAL A 542 -43.22 -17.97 -26.95
C VAL A 542 -42.18 -18.78 -27.72
N THR A 543 -42.47 -19.18 -28.96
CA THR A 543 -41.53 -19.92 -29.81
C THR A 543 -40.29 -19.09 -30.13
N LYS A 544 -40.47 -17.83 -30.51
CA LYS A 544 -39.37 -16.92 -30.83
C LYS A 544 -38.49 -16.62 -29.62
N SER A 545 -39.09 -16.20 -28.51
CA SER A 545 -38.36 -15.90 -27.27
C SER A 545 -37.69 -17.15 -26.69
N GLY A 546 -38.32 -18.32 -26.80
CA GLY A 546 -37.72 -19.60 -26.41
C GLY A 546 -36.51 -19.97 -27.28
N GLN A 547 -36.57 -19.74 -28.60
CA GLN A 547 -35.42 -19.92 -29.49
C GLN A 547 -34.26 -18.99 -29.12
N SER A 548 -34.53 -17.69 -28.92
CA SER A 548 -33.52 -16.74 -28.48
C SER A 548 -32.92 -17.12 -27.11
N LEU A 549 -33.72 -17.64 -26.19
CA LEU A 549 -33.23 -18.11 -24.89
C LEU A 549 -32.31 -19.33 -25.03
N MET A 550 -32.67 -20.27 -25.91
CA MET A 550 -31.85 -21.44 -26.20
C MET A 550 -30.48 -21.05 -26.79
N GLU A 551 -30.39 -20.00 -27.62
CA GLU A 551 -29.13 -19.53 -28.18
C GLU A 551 -28.14 -19.00 -27.12
N LEU A 552 -28.64 -18.56 -25.96
CA LEU A 552 -27.83 -17.94 -24.90
C LEU A 552 -27.51 -18.89 -23.73
N CYS A 553 -28.31 -19.93 -23.54
CA CYS A 553 -28.20 -20.88 -22.44
C CYS A 553 -27.34 -22.12 -22.78
N SER A 554 -26.93 -22.88 -21.77
CA SER A 554 -26.21 -24.16 -21.93
C SER A 554 -27.12 -25.26 -22.48
N ASN A 555 -26.55 -26.31 -23.09
CA ASN A 555 -27.31 -27.42 -23.70
C ASN A 555 -28.38 -28.03 -22.78
N ASP A 556 -28.07 -28.24 -21.49
CA ASP A 556 -29.04 -28.82 -20.54
C ASP A 556 -30.26 -27.90 -20.32
N GLU A 557 -30.02 -26.59 -20.27
CA GLU A 557 -31.08 -25.57 -20.14
C GLU A 557 -31.86 -25.42 -21.45
N GLN A 558 -31.20 -25.62 -22.61
CA GLN A 558 -31.87 -25.62 -23.91
C GLN A 558 -32.92 -26.72 -24.01
N GLU A 559 -32.65 -27.91 -23.48
CA GLU A 559 -33.61 -29.03 -23.51
C GLU A 559 -34.87 -28.72 -22.69
N ALA A 560 -34.72 -28.08 -21.52
CA ALA A 560 -35.84 -27.65 -20.69
C ALA A 560 -36.72 -26.60 -21.40
N VAL A 561 -36.11 -25.55 -21.95
CA VAL A 561 -36.83 -24.49 -22.70
C VAL A 561 -37.51 -25.08 -23.94
N LYS A 562 -36.82 -25.96 -24.66
CA LYS A 562 -37.39 -26.66 -25.82
C LYS A 562 -38.62 -27.47 -25.43
N GLY A 563 -38.58 -28.20 -24.31
CA GLY A 563 -39.73 -28.95 -23.81
C GLY A 563 -40.94 -28.06 -23.51
N GLN A 564 -40.72 -26.86 -22.97
CA GLN A 564 -41.79 -25.88 -22.75
C GLN A 564 -42.37 -25.34 -24.06
N VAL A 565 -41.52 -25.00 -25.03
CA VAL A 565 -41.94 -24.52 -26.36
C VAL A 565 -42.73 -25.60 -27.11
N ASP A 566 -42.22 -26.84 -27.14
CA ASP A 566 -42.87 -27.96 -27.79
C ASP A 566 -44.21 -28.28 -27.11
N SER A 567 -44.26 -28.25 -25.77
CA SER A 567 -45.52 -28.42 -25.02
C SER A 567 -46.55 -27.34 -25.35
N ALA A 568 -46.15 -26.07 -25.44
CA ALA A 568 -47.06 -24.98 -25.82
C ALA A 568 -47.61 -25.16 -27.24
N ARG A 569 -46.74 -25.52 -28.20
CA ARG A 569 -47.15 -25.78 -29.58
C ARG A 569 -48.13 -26.95 -29.68
N ASP A 570 -47.85 -28.04 -28.97
CA ASP A 570 -48.66 -29.25 -29.01
C ASP A 570 -50.03 -29.04 -28.33
N ARG A 571 -50.07 -28.33 -27.19
CA ARG A 571 -51.34 -27.94 -26.53
C ARG A 571 -52.18 -27.04 -27.42
N PHE A 572 -51.57 -26.04 -28.04
CA PHE A 572 -52.29 -25.15 -28.97
C PHE A 572 -52.87 -25.92 -30.16
N LYS A 573 -52.08 -26.79 -30.78
CA LYS A 573 -52.54 -27.65 -31.87
C LYS A 573 -53.70 -28.55 -31.45
N ASN A 574 -53.62 -29.16 -30.26
CA ASN A 574 -54.70 -29.99 -29.72
C ASN A 574 -56.00 -29.21 -29.53
N ILE A 575 -55.90 -27.97 -29.00
CA ILE A 575 -57.04 -27.06 -28.86
C ILE A 575 -57.63 -26.71 -30.22
N GLN A 576 -56.79 -26.35 -31.20
CA GLN A 576 -57.24 -26.06 -32.57
C GLN A 576 -57.98 -27.25 -33.18
N GLU A 577 -57.44 -28.47 -33.06
CA GLU A 577 -58.09 -29.69 -33.55
C GLU A 577 -59.43 -29.94 -32.85
N LYS A 578 -59.51 -29.78 -31.53
CA LYS A 578 -60.77 -29.94 -30.77
C LYS A 578 -61.82 -28.90 -31.16
N VAL A 579 -61.42 -27.64 -31.31
CA VAL A 579 -62.31 -26.56 -31.76
C VAL A 579 -62.80 -26.84 -33.17
N CYS A 580 -61.91 -27.16 -34.12
CA CYS A 580 -62.29 -27.52 -35.49
C CYS A 580 -63.28 -28.71 -35.51
N ASN A 581 -62.97 -29.79 -34.78
CA ASN A 581 -63.84 -30.96 -34.69
C ASN A 581 -65.22 -30.62 -34.11
N ARG A 582 -65.29 -29.74 -33.10
CA ARG A 582 -66.57 -29.28 -32.53
C ARG A 582 -67.34 -28.43 -33.53
N GLY A 583 -66.67 -27.57 -34.30
CA GLY A 583 -67.27 -26.80 -35.39
C GLY A 583 -67.91 -27.69 -36.44
N ASP A 584 -67.16 -28.68 -36.95
CA ASP A 584 -67.68 -29.63 -37.93
C ASP A 584 -68.86 -30.45 -37.38
N GLN A 585 -68.85 -30.80 -36.08
CA GLN A 585 -69.96 -31.48 -35.43
C GLN A 585 -71.20 -30.58 -35.35
N LEU A 586 -71.04 -29.30 -34.99
CA LEU A 586 -72.14 -28.34 -34.96
C LEU A 586 -72.73 -28.13 -36.35
N GLU A 587 -71.91 -27.95 -37.38
CA GLU A 587 -72.35 -27.78 -38.76
C GLU A 587 -73.10 -29.01 -39.27
N ARG A 588 -72.57 -30.22 -39.04
CA ARG A 588 -73.24 -31.47 -39.39
C ARG A 588 -74.56 -31.65 -38.63
N ALA A 589 -74.62 -31.30 -37.35
CA ALA A 589 -75.84 -31.41 -36.56
C ALA A 589 -76.91 -30.43 -37.04
N GLN A 590 -76.52 -29.19 -37.37
CA GLN A 590 -77.40 -28.19 -37.96
C GLN A 590 -77.96 -28.65 -39.31
N GLU A 591 -77.12 -29.19 -40.19
CA GLU A 591 -77.55 -29.66 -41.50
C GLU A 591 -78.46 -30.89 -41.40
N SER A 592 -78.10 -31.89 -40.60
CA SER A 592 -78.95 -33.06 -40.35
C SER A 592 -80.31 -32.66 -39.78
N ARG A 593 -80.33 -31.70 -38.85
CA ARG A 593 -81.56 -31.15 -38.29
C ARG A 593 -82.40 -30.43 -39.35
N ARG A 594 -81.77 -29.59 -40.19
CA ARG A 594 -82.44 -28.86 -41.27
C ARG A 594 -83.07 -29.82 -42.28
N LEU A 595 -82.32 -30.85 -42.68
CA LEU A 595 -82.78 -31.90 -43.59
C LEU A 595 -83.90 -32.73 -42.98
N PHE A 596 -83.76 -33.20 -41.73
CA PHE A 596 -84.83 -33.92 -41.03
C PHE A 596 -86.10 -33.09 -40.93
N GLY A 597 -85.98 -31.80 -40.58
CA GLY A 597 -87.13 -30.88 -40.53
C GLY A 597 -87.82 -30.71 -41.89
N ALA A 598 -87.07 -30.55 -42.97
CA ALA A 598 -87.60 -30.45 -44.32
C ALA A 598 -88.27 -31.76 -44.78
N ASN A 599 -87.62 -32.90 -44.55
CA ASN A 599 -88.10 -34.23 -44.92
C ASN A 599 -89.36 -34.59 -44.13
N ALA A 600 -89.40 -34.32 -42.83
CA ALA A 600 -90.58 -34.53 -41.99
C ALA A 600 -91.78 -33.69 -42.45
N LEU A 601 -91.57 -32.41 -42.77
CA LEU A 601 -92.64 -31.54 -43.27
C LEU A 601 -93.18 -32.01 -44.62
N ALA A 602 -92.30 -32.37 -45.56
CA ALA A 602 -92.69 -32.88 -46.87
C ALA A 602 -93.47 -34.20 -46.75
N LEU A 603 -92.98 -35.12 -45.91
CA LEU A 603 -93.61 -36.42 -45.67
C LEU A 603 -94.99 -36.26 -45.01
N LEU A 604 -95.12 -35.39 -44.00
CA LEU A 604 -96.40 -35.10 -43.36
C LEU A 604 -97.40 -34.48 -44.34
N ALA A 605 -96.98 -33.55 -45.19
CA ALA A 605 -97.83 -32.94 -46.20
C ALA A 605 -98.35 -33.99 -47.20
N TRP A 606 -97.45 -34.86 -47.69
CA TRP A 606 -97.83 -35.97 -48.57
C TRP A 606 -98.78 -36.97 -47.87
N MET A 607 -98.52 -37.34 -46.61
CA MET A 607 -99.40 -38.24 -45.85
C MET A 607 -100.81 -37.68 -45.76
N THR A 608 -100.94 -36.38 -45.44
CA THR A 608 -102.23 -35.70 -45.37
C THR A 608 -102.94 -35.69 -46.73
N GLU A 609 -102.23 -35.40 -47.82
CA GLU A 609 -102.80 -35.43 -49.16
C GLU A 609 -103.28 -36.84 -49.56
N MET A 610 -102.49 -37.88 -49.27
CA MET A 610 -102.85 -39.27 -49.58
C MET A 610 -103.99 -39.79 -48.71
N GLU A 611 -104.00 -39.48 -47.42
CA GLU A 611 -105.12 -39.79 -46.53
C GLU A 611 -106.42 -39.16 -47.04
N GLU A 612 -106.36 -37.89 -47.49
CA GLU A 612 -107.50 -37.21 -48.09
C GLU A 612 -107.93 -37.83 -49.43
N ALA A 613 -106.99 -38.19 -50.29
CA ALA A 613 -107.25 -38.85 -51.56
C ALA A 613 -107.91 -40.23 -51.37
N LEU A 614 -107.42 -41.04 -50.41
CA LEU A 614 -108.01 -42.33 -50.05
C LEU A 614 -109.39 -42.17 -49.39
N ALA A 615 -109.60 -41.14 -48.57
CA ALA A 615 -110.91 -40.86 -47.98
C ALA A 615 -111.95 -40.44 -49.02
N LYS A 616 -111.55 -39.68 -50.05
CA LYS A 616 -112.41 -39.30 -51.19
C LYS A 616 -112.65 -40.45 -52.16
N ALA A 617 -111.88 -41.53 -52.06
CA ALA A 617 -112.05 -42.69 -52.90
C ALA A 617 -113.32 -43.46 -52.47
N GLY A 618 -114.44 -43.19 -53.16
CA GLY A 618 -115.76 -43.75 -52.85
C GLY A 618 -115.85 -45.28 -52.98
N VAL A 619 -117.06 -45.85 -52.84
CA VAL A 619 -117.28 -47.30 -52.95
C VAL A 619 -116.88 -47.82 -54.35
N ILE A 620 -116.33 -49.03 -54.42
CA ILE A 620 -115.98 -49.69 -55.69
C ILE A 620 -117.26 -49.87 -56.51
N SER A 621 -117.25 -49.39 -57.76
CA SER A 621 -118.41 -49.50 -58.65
C SER A 621 -118.63 -50.94 -59.15
N VAL A 622 -119.83 -51.23 -59.64
CA VAL A 622 -120.16 -52.49 -60.33
C VAL A 622 -120.08 -52.33 -61.86
N GLU A 623 -119.97 -51.09 -62.36
CA GLU A 623 -119.90 -50.77 -63.79
C GLU A 623 -118.43 -50.79 -64.30
N PRO A 624 -118.10 -51.61 -65.31
CA PRO A 624 -116.71 -51.85 -65.72
C PRO A 624 -115.90 -50.59 -66.07
N VAL A 625 -116.48 -49.65 -66.82
CA VAL A 625 -115.80 -48.41 -67.25
C VAL A 625 -115.47 -47.52 -66.04
N THR A 626 -116.38 -47.47 -65.07
CA THR A 626 -116.20 -46.73 -63.83
C THR A 626 -115.16 -47.41 -62.93
N VAL A 627 -115.13 -48.75 -62.86
CA VAL A 627 -114.09 -49.51 -62.15
C VAL A 627 -112.72 -49.33 -62.78
N GLU A 628 -112.62 -49.32 -64.12
CA GLU A 628 -111.36 -49.07 -64.83
C GLU A 628 -110.84 -47.65 -64.57
N THR A 629 -111.73 -46.66 -64.54
CA THR A 629 -111.39 -45.28 -64.15
C THR A 629 -110.95 -45.19 -62.68
N GLN A 630 -111.62 -45.90 -61.77
CA GLN A 630 -111.25 -45.98 -60.35
C GLN A 630 -109.88 -46.66 -60.18
N LEU A 631 -109.61 -47.73 -60.93
CA LEU A 631 -108.33 -48.45 -60.94
C LEU A 631 -107.19 -47.58 -61.48
N GLN A 632 -107.41 -46.82 -62.54
CA GLN A 632 -106.41 -45.86 -63.05
C GLN A 632 -106.06 -44.79 -62.00
N LYS A 633 -107.07 -44.22 -61.33
CA LYS A 633 -106.85 -43.24 -60.25
C LYS A 633 -106.14 -43.85 -59.04
N GLN A 634 -106.51 -45.07 -58.63
CA GLN A 634 -105.85 -45.77 -57.53
C GLN A 634 -104.40 -46.14 -57.88
N THR A 635 -104.15 -46.58 -59.12
CA THR A 635 -102.80 -46.88 -59.60
C THR A 635 -101.90 -45.64 -59.57
N ALA A 636 -102.44 -44.45 -59.85
CA ALA A 636 -101.68 -43.20 -59.70
C ALA A 636 -101.28 -42.93 -58.25
N ILE A 637 -102.17 -43.20 -57.27
CA ILE A 637 -101.90 -43.05 -55.83
C ILE A 637 -100.83 -44.05 -55.36
N THR A 638 -100.96 -45.33 -55.75
CA THR A 638 -99.99 -46.37 -55.36
C THR A 638 -98.63 -46.21 -56.05
N LYS A 639 -98.58 -45.58 -57.23
CA LYS A 639 -97.32 -45.32 -57.96
C LYS A 639 -96.50 -44.19 -57.36
N THR A 640 -97.11 -43.25 -56.65
CA THR A 640 -96.41 -42.19 -55.90
C THR A 640 -95.94 -42.69 -54.52
N ASP A 641 -95.29 -43.85 -54.48
CA ASP A 641 -94.75 -44.41 -53.25
C ASP A 641 -93.58 -43.55 -52.73
N HIS A 642 -93.69 -43.08 -51.48
CA HIS A 642 -92.69 -42.24 -50.80
C HIS A 642 -91.78 -43.04 -49.85
N LYS A 643 -91.65 -44.36 -50.04
CA LYS A 643 -90.76 -45.22 -49.25
C LYS A 643 -89.35 -44.66 -49.10
N ALA A 644 -88.75 -44.17 -50.19
CA ALA A 644 -87.41 -43.60 -50.17
C ALA A 644 -87.31 -42.34 -49.28
N ALA A 645 -88.36 -41.50 -49.25
CA ALA A 645 -88.40 -40.31 -48.40
C ALA A 645 -88.51 -40.66 -46.91
N VAL A 646 -89.22 -41.75 -46.57
CA VAL A 646 -89.26 -42.28 -45.19
C VAL A 646 -87.88 -42.81 -44.77
N GLU A 647 -87.21 -43.56 -45.64
CA GLU A 647 -85.85 -44.07 -45.40
C GLU A 647 -84.84 -42.92 -45.24
N GLU A 648 -84.96 -41.85 -46.03
CA GLU A 648 -84.12 -40.65 -45.92
C GLU A 648 -84.39 -39.87 -44.61
N ALA A 649 -85.66 -39.76 -44.18
CA ALA A 649 -86.01 -39.18 -42.88
C ALA A 649 -85.41 -39.99 -41.71
N VAL A 650 -85.36 -41.32 -41.83
CA VAL A 650 -84.73 -42.20 -40.84
C VAL A 650 -83.21 -41.99 -40.80
N GLU A 651 -82.56 -41.89 -41.95
CA GLU A 651 -81.09 -41.74 -42.00
C GLU A 651 -80.66 -40.35 -41.51
N THR A 652 -81.40 -39.30 -41.86
CA THR A 652 -81.15 -37.93 -41.37
C THR A 652 -81.40 -37.80 -39.87
N GLU A 653 -82.44 -38.45 -39.35
CA GLU A 653 -82.67 -38.56 -37.91
C GLU A 653 -81.51 -39.28 -37.21
N LYS A 654 -81.13 -40.46 -37.68
CA LYS A 654 -80.02 -41.22 -37.10
C LYS A 654 -78.73 -40.41 -37.09
N SER A 655 -78.41 -39.72 -38.18
CA SER A 655 -77.26 -38.81 -38.25
C SER A 655 -77.33 -37.69 -37.21
N LEU A 656 -78.51 -37.08 -37.04
CA LEU A 656 -78.74 -36.06 -36.00
C LEU A 656 -78.52 -36.64 -34.60
N LEU A 657 -79.11 -37.80 -34.30
CA LEU A 657 -79.03 -38.45 -32.99
C LEU A 657 -77.60 -38.86 -32.60
N THR A 658 -76.76 -39.25 -33.56
CA THR A 658 -75.35 -39.59 -33.28
C THR A 658 -74.51 -38.40 -32.84
N GLN A 659 -74.98 -37.17 -33.07
CA GLN A 659 -74.22 -35.94 -32.81
C GLN A 659 -74.74 -35.18 -31.58
N THR A 660 -75.84 -35.65 -30.97
CA THR A 660 -76.59 -34.93 -29.93
C THR A 660 -76.76 -35.78 -28.65
N THR A 661 -77.18 -35.14 -27.56
CA THR A 661 -77.30 -35.75 -26.23
C THR A 661 -78.47 -36.73 -26.10
N GLU A 662 -78.30 -37.82 -25.34
CA GLU A 662 -79.41 -38.63 -24.80
C GLU A 662 -80.31 -37.81 -23.85
N GLY A 663 -81.63 -37.90 -24.05
CA GLY A 663 -82.63 -37.22 -23.23
C GLY A 663 -84.02 -37.21 -23.86
N ASP A 664 -84.95 -36.50 -23.21
CA ASP A 664 -86.35 -36.39 -23.64
C ASP A 664 -86.48 -35.82 -25.07
N GLU A 665 -85.56 -34.96 -25.50
CA GLU A 665 -85.57 -34.39 -26.85
C GLU A 665 -85.33 -35.44 -27.95
N ILE A 666 -84.45 -36.43 -27.71
CA ILE A 666 -84.26 -37.59 -28.62
C ILE A 666 -85.54 -38.41 -28.70
N LEU A 667 -86.17 -38.68 -27.55
CA LEU A 667 -87.40 -39.46 -27.49
C LEU A 667 -88.53 -38.77 -28.28
N VAL A 668 -88.63 -37.44 -28.20
CA VAL A 668 -89.62 -36.67 -28.96
C VAL A 668 -89.38 -36.75 -30.47
N ILE A 669 -88.11 -36.72 -30.91
CA ILE A 669 -87.76 -36.85 -32.33
C ILE A 669 -88.08 -38.29 -32.82
N GLN A 670 -87.70 -39.30 -32.04
CA GLN A 670 -87.98 -40.71 -32.32
C GLN A 670 -89.48 -41.01 -32.37
N GLU A 671 -90.24 -40.53 -31.39
CA GLU A 671 -91.70 -40.71 -31.33
C GLU A 671 -92.39 -40.08 -32.54
N LYS A 672 -91.95 -38.89 -32.95
CA LYS A 672 -92.47 -38.24 -34.17
C LYS A 672 -92.16 -39.06 -35.42
N LEU A 673 -90.95 -39.59 -35.54
CA LEU A 673 -90.59 -40.41 -36.69
C LEU A 673 -91.36 -41.73 -36.72
N ASP A 674 -91.49 -42.42 -35.59
CA ASP A 674 -92.23 -43.67 -35.51
C ASP A 674 -93.72 -43.45 -35.81
N SER A 675 -94.31 -42.35 -35.33
CA SER A 675 -95.66 -41.94 -35.72
C SER A 675 -95.79 -41.73 -37.24
N MET A 676 -94.78 -41.13 -37.89
CA MET A 676 -94.74 -41.00 -39.34
C MET A 676 -94.62 -42.35 -40.04
N LYS A 677 -93.73 -43.25 -39.58
CA LYS A 677 -93.59 -44.62 -40.15
C LYS A 677 -94.92 -45.38 -40.07
N ASP A 678 -95.59 -45.32 -38.94
CA ASP A 678 -96.88 -45.99 -38.72
C ASP A 678 -97.97 -45.45 -39.63
N ARG A 679 -98.05 -44.12 -39.78
CA ARG A 679 -99.00 -43.48 -40.71
C ARG A 679 -98.72 -43.88 -42.16
N TYR A 680 -97.46 -43.88 -42.58
CA TYR A 680 -97.07 -44.32 -43.93
C TYR A 680 -97.48 -45.79 -44.16
N ALA A 681 -97.18 -46.69 -43.22
CA ALA A 681 -97.53 -48.10 -43.32
C ALA A 681 -99.05 -48.31 -43.45
N ASN A 682 -99.85 -47.55 -42.69
CA ASN A 682 -101.31 -47.58 -42.76
C ASN A 682 -101.84 -47.08 -44.12
N ILE A 683 -101.34 -45.94 -44.60
CA ILE A 683 -101.70 -45.38 -45.92
C ILE A 683 -101.35 -46.38 -47.02
N SER A 684 -100.14 -46.94 -47.00
CA SER A 684 -99.65 -47.91 -47.98
C SER A 684 -100.48 -49.19 -47.98
N SER A 685 -100.81 -49.74 -46.79
CA SER A 685 -101.71 -50.89 -46.67
C SER A 685 -103.08 -50.59 -47.26
N LYS A 686 -103.74 -49.49 -46.84
CA LYS A 686 -105.07 -49.12 -47.34
C LYS A 686 -105.08 -48.88 -48.84
N ALA A 687 -104.06 -48.23 -49.38
CA ALA A 687 -103.91 -47.99 -50.81
C ALA A 687 -103.74 -49.31 -51.59
N ASN A 688 -102.94 -50.24 -51.08
CA ASN A 688 -102.73 -51.56 -51.70
C ASN A 688 -103.95 -52.47 -51.59
N ASP A 689 -104.61 -52.54 -50.43
CA ASP A 689 -105.83 -53.32 -50.23
C ASP A 689 -106.93 -52.86 -51.18
N ARG A 690 -107.05 -51.53 -51.35
CA ARG A 690 -108.00 -50.93 -52.29
C ARG A 690 -107.63 -51.21 -53.74
N GLN A 691 -106.35 -51.12 -54.11
CA GLN A 691 -105.85 -51.48 -55.44
C GLN A 691 -106.19 -52.94 -55.76
N GLN A 692 -105.87 -53.87 -54.86
CA GLN A 692 -106.16 -55.29 -55.03
C GLN A 692 -107.68 -55.54 -55.16
N SER A 693 -108.49 -54.85 -54.35
CA SER A 693 -109.95 -54.95 -54.43
C SER A 693 -110.49 -54.45 -55.77
N LEU A 694 -109.94 -53.36 -56.34
CA LEU A 694 -110.29 -52.86 -57.67
C LEU A 694 -109.84 -53.79 -58.80
N GLU A 695 -108.65 -54.38 -58.69
CA GLU A 695 -108.12 -55.37 -59.64
C GLU A 695 -108.95 -56.65 -59.66
N GLN A 696 -109.49 -57.07 -58.51
CA GLN A 696 -110.43 -58.19 -58.41
C GLN A 696 -111.85 -57.83 -58.86
N ALA A 697 -112.29 -56.60 -58.58
CA ALA A 697 -113.62 -56.13 -58.97
C ALA A 697 -113.75 -55.95 -60.49
N LEU A 698 -112.70 -55.50 -61.19
CA LEU A 698 -112.73 -55.28 -62.64
C LEU A 698 -113.15 -56.52 -63.46
N PRO A 699 -112.55 -57.72 -63.31
CA PRO A 699 -112.98 -58.91 -64.02
C PRO A 699 -114.36 -59.39 -63.59
N LEU A 700 -114.77 -59.16 -62.34
CA LEU A 700 -116.11 -59.50 -61.86
C LEU A 700 -117.19 -58.58 -62.44
N ALA A 701 -116.93 -57.27 -62.49
CA ALA A 701 -117.77 -56.27 -63.14
C ALA A 701 -117.92 -56.56 -64.64
N ASN A 702 -116.84 -56.90 -65.33
CA ASN A 702 -116.89 -57.32 -66.74
C ASN A 702 -117.73 -58.58 -66.93
N LYS A 703 -117.53 -59.61 -66.11
CA LYS A 703 -118.39 -60.82 -66.14
C LYS A 703 -119.86 -60.51 -65.86
N PHE A 704 -120.14 -59.60 -64.93
CA PHE A 704 -121.50 -59.19 -64.60
C PHE A 704 -122.16 -58.43 -65.76
N LYS A 705 -121.43 -57.51 -66.40
CA LYS A 705 -121.86 -56.81 -67.61
C LYS A 705 -122.12 -57.80 -68.76
N ASP A 706 -121.18 -58.69 -69.05
CA ASP A 706 -121.35 -59.73 -70.08
C ASP A 706 -122.57 -60.63 -69.80
N ALA A 707 -122.82 -60.97 -68.53
CA ALA A 707 -123.97 -61.78 -68.13
C ALA A 707 -125.30 -61.01 -68.26
N THR A 708 -125.32 -59.71 -67.94
CA THR A 708 -126.52 -58.87 -68.06
C THR A 708 -126.83 -58.48 -69.50
N GLU A 709 -125.82 -58.28 -70.35
CA GLU A 709 -125.98 -58.12 -71.79
C GLU A 709 -126.53 -59.41 -72.43
N LYS A 710 -125.95 -60.58 -72.10
CA LYS A 710 -126.49 -61.87 -72.55
C LYS A 710 -127.92 -62.12 -72.07
N LEU A 711 -128.26 -61.69 -70.85
CA LEU A 711 -129.62 -61.79 -70.31
C LEU A 711 -130.58 -60.82 -71.03
N SER A 712 -130.15 -59.60 -71.33
CA SER A 712 -130.94 -58.62 -72.08
C SER A 712 -131.16 -59.06 -73.52
N ASP A 713 -130.12 -59.53 -74.20
CA ASP A 713 -130.22 -60.14 -75.55
C ASP A 713 -131.18 -61.33 -75.57
N TRP A 714 -131.23 -62.09 -74.47
CA TRP A 714 -132.18 -63.19 -74.31
C TRP A 714 -133.61 -62.68 -74.06
N LEU A 715 -133.81 -61.68 -73.21
CA LEU A 715 -135.11 -61.04 -72.98
C LEU A 715 -135.66 -60.38 -74.26
N ASP A 716 -134.83 -59.64 -74.99
CA ASP A 716 -135.21 -59.01 -76.26
C ASP A 716 -135.64 -60.04 -77.31
N ARG A 717 -134.99 -61.21 -77.36
CA ARG A 717 -135.43 -62.33 -78.20
C ARG A 717 -136.79 -62.87 -77.77
N VAL A 718 -137.00 -63.08 -76.47
CA VAL A 718 -138.28 -63.59 -75.94
C VAL A 718 -139.41 -62.59 -76.16
N GLU A 719 -139.16 -61.29 -76.02
CA GLU A 719 -140.14 -60.24 -76.30
C GLU A 719 -140.46 -60.12 -77.79
N SER A 720 -139.45 -60.27 -78.67
CA SER A 720 -139.66 -60.37 -80.12
C SER A 720 -140.50 -61.61 -80.51
N ASP A 721 -140.25 -62.76 -79.87
CA ASP A 721 -141.02 -63.98 -80.11
C ASP A 721 -142.48 -63.83 -79.62
N MET A 722 -142.73 -63.13 -78.53
CA MET A 722 -144.11 -62.80 -78.09
C MET A 722 -144.81 -61.81 -79.03
N GLY A 723 -144.10 -60.81 -79.57
CA GLY A 723 -144.65 -59.90 -80.58
C GLY A 723 -145.11 -60.63 -81.85
N THR A 724 -144.39 -61.68 -82.26
CA THR A 724 -144.81 -62.52 -83.40
C THR A 724 -145.99 -63.46 -83.10
N ALA A 725 -146.27 -63.76 -81.83
CA ALA A 725 -147.37 -64.62 -81.41
C ALA A 725 -148.72 -63.89 -81.34
N GLU A 726 -148.74 -62.57 -81.11
CA GLU A 726 -149.96 -61.76 -81.11
C GLU A 726 -150.51 -61.50 -82.53
N ASP A 727 -149.63 -61.34 -83.54
CA ASP A 727 -150.04 -61.15 -84.94
C ASP A 727 -150.58 -62.44 -85.61
N ALA A 728 -150.21 -63.62 -85.10
CA ALA A 728 -150.70 -64.91 -85.61
C ALA A 728 -152.11 -65.28 -85.09
N ALA A 729 -152.51 -64.78 -83.93
CA ALA A 729 -153.79 -65.12 -83.29
C ALA A 729 -155.01 -64.34 -83.87
N GLY A 730 -154.78 -63.22 -84.57
CA GLY A 730 -155.85 -62.41 -85.17
C GLY A 730 -156.43 -62.97 -86.48
N SER A 731 -155.68 -63.81 -87.20
CA SER A 731 -156.04 -64.28 -88.55
C SER A 731 -156.82 -65.60 -88.64
N GLU A 732 -156.92 -66.40 -87.58
CA GLU A 732 -157.63 -67.70 -87.61
C GLU A 732 -159.13 -67.62 -87.23
N GLN A 733 -159.63 -66.52 -86.64
CA GLN A 733 -161.04 -66.40 -86.25
C GLN A 733 -162.03 -66.07 -87.39
N GLN A 734 -161.57 -65.92 -88.65
CA GLN A 734 -162.44 -65.46 -89.74
C GLN A 734 -162.72 -66.49 -90.86
N GLN A 735 -162.14 -67.71 -90.80
CA GLN A 735 -162.32 -68.72 -91.86
C GLN A 735 -163.22 -69.92 -91.54
N GLU A 736 -163.67 -70.14 -90.30
CA GLU A 736 -164.59 -71.24 -89.96
C GLU A 736 -166.10 -70.87 -89.92
N ARG A 737 -166.48 -69.66 -90.36
CA ARG A 737 -167.89 -69.27 -90.58
C ARG A 737 -168.49 -69.68 -91.93
N PHE A 738 -167.73 -70.34 -92.81
CA PHE A 738 -168.19 -70.76 -94.15
C PHE A 738 -167.90 -72.25 -94.43
N ARG A 739 -168.52 -73.17 -93.65
CA ARG A 739 -168.79 -74.55 -94.10
C ARG A 739 -169.91 -75.23 -93.29
N VAL A 740 -171.07 -74.57 -93.28
CA VAL A 740 -172.41 -75.20 -93.22
C VAL A 740 -173.19 -74.68 -94.43
N ARG A 741 -172.78 -75.14 -95.62
CA ARG A 741 -173.59 -75.58 -96.77
C ARG A 741 -172.67 -76.13 -97.84
#